data_AF-A0A954TGG1-F1
#
_entry.id   AF-A0A954TGG1-F1
#
_cell.length_a   1.000
_cell.length_b   1.000
_cell.length_c   1.000
_cell.angle_alpha   90.00
_cell.angle_beta   90.00
_cell.angle_gamma   90.00
#
_symmetry.space_group_name_H-M   'P 1'
#
loop_
_entity.id
_entity.type
_entity.pdbx_description
1 polymer ?
#
loop_
_entity_poly.entity_id
_entity_poly.type
_entity_poly.pdbx_seq_one_letter_code
_entity_poly.pdbx_strand_id
1 'polypeptide(L)'
;ILMKQLFDVSADYTTETNPTLKAAIDDKNFHWWHRYRAVNGFSIYGDRGLAGTDGTYNNRDVMERERAILDQMTANRDQRIWSIARGGSASPVDDSNTLPFIEPRTNVGGPDDQQAKLGKLGSLDYLKAEDQQKLFKLADGYEINLVASEEQFPELANPVALDFDNQGRLWVATMESYPHWKPKTKLDDKLLILEDTNRDGRADVCKVFAGGLHQPTGFELGSGGVYVAQQPDILFLQDTDGDDRADSRIRKLVGFDTADSHHGISAFTWGPGGNLYFNEGTFKFSQVESPHGLTRLGEAGIWKYNPRTEKIGVHASLAFANPWGHVFDRWGQDFIADASPGFSYWAAPITGHIEYPAKHPGGSQHRRVAEITGGDPSYQFPTFYPKRTRPSAGAELVSSRHFPDDVQGNFLLTNCIGDRAILNHKVSEGQSGFNGEEVTPLVYCEDGNFRPVDVQFAPDGSLYIIDWHNALIGHLQHNLREPNRDHSHGRIWRVTYKGRPLLDAPKIAGASIEELLELLKVYEDRTRYNARRELALHPTEAVVSATHTWLANLDAEDEEYERLLLEGLWVFQTQNVIEQDLLHKLLNAKDHRARAAAVRVLSFWIDQVDKPLELLKKRVADEHPRVRLEAVRALSFTSGDEAVEIALDVLNYDMDDYLQYTLDETMRVLE
;
A
#
# COMPACT_ATOMS: atom_id res chain seq x y z
N ILE A 1 2.19 -15.73 -38.36
CA ILE A 1 1.00 -15.19 -39.08
C ILE A 1 1.21 -13.70 -39.43
N LEU A 2 1.40 -12.81 -38.46
CA LEU A 2 1.67 -11.38 -38.68
C LEU A 2 2.83 -11.09 -39.66
N MET A 3 4.00 -11.73 -39.50
CA MET A 3 5.15 -11.49 -40.38
C MET A 3 4.89 -11.90 -41.84
N LYS A 4 4.19 -13.02 -42.05
CA LYS A 4 3.78 -13.46 -43.39
C LYS A 4 2.74 -12.52 -44.01
N GLN A 5 1.81 -12.01 -43.21
CA GLN A 5 0.80 -11.07 -43.68
C GLN A 5 1.35 -9.66 -43.97
N LEU A 6 2.32 -9.19 -43.20
CA LEU A 6 2.89 -7.85 -43.33
C LEU A 6 4.07 -7.78 -44.30
N PHE A 7 4.86 -8.84 -44.39
CA PHE A 7 6.14 -8.82 -45.09
C PHE A 7 6.30 -9.96 -46.12
N ASP A 8 5.28 -10.80 -46.31
CA ASP A 8 5.27 -11.93 -47.26
C ASP A 8 6.43 -12.93 -47.07
N VAL A 9 6.90 -13.07 -45.83
CA VAL A 9 7.99 -14.00 -45.47
C VAL A 9 7.40 -15.26 -44.82
N SER A 10 7.73 -16.45 -45.33
CA SER A 10 7.35 -17.73 -44.73
C SER A 10 8.19 -18.02 -43.49
N ALA A 11 7.53 -18.32 -42.37
CA ALA A 11 8.16 -18.56 -41.07
C ALA A 11 8.76 -19.98 -40.98
N ASP A 12 9.96 -20.17 -41.52
CA ASP A 12 10.92 -21.13 -40.96
C ASP A 12 11.94 -20.30 -40.16
N TYR A 13 11.59 -20.00 -38.91
CA TYR A 13 12.48 -19.30 -37.97
C TYR A 13 12.82 -20.23 -36.82
N THR A 14 13.89 -21.02 -36.98
CA THR A 14 14.78 -21.31 -35.85
C THR A 14 15.81 -20.20 -35.79
N THR A 15 15.40 -19.01 -35.35
CA THR A 15 16.36 -17.92 -35.12
C THR A 15 16.82 -17.96 -33.67
N GLU A 16 18.06 -18.40 -33.47
CA GLU A 16 18.83 -17.92 -32.33
C GLU A 16 18.78 -16.39 -32.33
N THR A 17 18.18 -15.81 -31.29
CA THR A 17 18.12 -14.37 -31.13
C THR A 17 19.54 -13.88 -30.84
N ASN A 18 20.12 -13.03 -31.69
CA ASN A 18 21.42 -12.41 -31.41
C ASN A 18 21.33 -11.64 -30.07
N PRO A 19 22.00 -12.10 -28.98
CA PRO A 19 21.82 -11.51 -27.66
C PRO A 19 22.28 -10.05 -27.60
N THR A 20 23.33 -9.71 -28.35
CA THR A 20 23.86 -8.35 -28.45
C THR A 20 22.86 -7.41 -29.12
N LEU A 21 22.19 -7.87 -30.18
CA LEU A 21 21.14 -7.09 -30.85
C LEU A 21 19.92 -6.91 -29.94
N LYS A 22 19.49 -7.96 -29.24
CA LYS A 22 18.38 -7.88 -28.29
C LYS A 22 18.67 -6.90 -27.15
N ALA A 23 19.88 -6.96 -26.57
CA ALA A 23 20.31 -6.03 -25.53
C ALA A 23 20.33 -4.56 -26.03
N ALA A 24 20.74 -4.32 -27.28
CA ALA A 24 20.68 -2.98 -27.87
C ALA A 24 19.24 -2.49 -28.09
N ILE A 25 18.33 -3.39 -28.49
CA ILE A 25 16.88 -3.10 -28.60
C ILE A 25 16.29 -2.78 -27.22
N ASP A 26 16.64 -3.55 -26.19
CA ASP A 26 16.17 -3.33 -24.82
C ASP A 26 16.65 -1.99 -24.26
N ASP A 27 17.92 -1.63 -24.49
CA ASP A 27 18.47 -0.32 -24.12
C ASP A 27 17.72 0.83 -24.82
N LYS A 28 17.45 0.73 -26.13
CA LYS A 28 16.60 1.73 -26.83
C LYS A 28 15.21 1.80 -26.21
N ASN A 29 14.58 0.65 -25.98
CA ASN A 29 13.22 0.55 -25.45
C ASN A 29 13.13 1.16 -24.05
N PHE A 30 14.14 0.99 -23.20
CA PHE A 30 14.22 1.62 -21.89
C PHE A 30 14.12 3.15 -21.98
N HIS A 31 14.91 3.78 -22.85
CA HIS A 31 14.91 5.24 -23.02
C HIS A 31 13.62 5.73 -23.66
N TRP A 32 13.14 5.04 -24.71
CA TRP A 32 11.88 5.37 -25.37
C TRP A 32 10.68 5.25 -24.43
N TRP A 33 10.66 4.23 -23.58
CA TRP A 33 9.59 4.00 -22.61
C TRP A 33 9.50 5.15 -21.61
N HIS A 34 10.61 5.53 -20.97
CA HIS A 34 10.62 6.61 -19.99
C HIS A 34 10.36 7.99 -20.63
N ARG A 35 10.66 8.14 -21.92
CA ARG A 35 10.22 9.29 -22.70
C ARG A 35 8.70 9.30 -22.86
N TYR A 36 8.13 8.24 -23.44
CA TYR A 36 6.70 8.21 -23.80
C TYR A 36 5.78 8.11 -22.58
N ARG A 37 6.17 7.33 -21.58
CA ARG A 37 5.39 7.04 -20.37
C ARG A 37 6.20 7.42 -19.12
N ALA A 38 6.50 8.71 -19.00
CA ALA A 38 7.14 9.25 -17.81
C ALA A 38 6.27 9.02 -16.56
N VAL A 39 6.89 8.53 -15.48
CA VAL A 39 6.34 8.67 -14.13
C VAL A 39 6.38 10.15 -13.77
N ASN A 40 5.37 10.67 -13.06
CA ASN A 40 5.14 12.11 -12.88
C ASN A 40 4.76 12.87 -14.17
N GLY A 41 4.06 12.22 -15.11
CA GLY A 41 3.57 12.87 -16.32
C GLY A 41 2.74 14.15 -16.08
N PHE A 42 2.07 14.28 -14.94
CA PHE A 42 1.32 15.48 -14.54
C PHE A 42 2.24 16.70 -14.33
N SER A 43 3.52 16.49 -13.98
CA SER A 43 4.55 17.54 -13.91
C SER A 43 5.12 17.94 -15.27
N ILE A 44 4.71 17.24 -16.34
CA ILE A 44 5.10 17.54 -17.72
C ILE A 44 3.89 18.17 -18.43
N TYR A 45 2.80 17.42 -18.50
CA TYR A 45 1.63 17.73 -19.34
C TYR A 45 0.54 18.50 -18.59
N GLY A 46 0.47 18.36 -17.27
CA GLY A 46 -0.60 18.93 -16.45
C GLY A 46 -0.20 20.18 -15.68
N ASP A 47 -1.04 20.56 -14.72
CA ASP A 47 -0.90 21.82 -13.97
C ASP A 47 0.32 21.83 -13.04
N ARG A 48 0.79 20.66 -12.60
CA ARG A 48 2.07 20.56 -11.85
C ARG A 48 3.29 20.95 -12.69
N GLY A 49 3.16 20.96 -14.02
CA GLY A 49 4.20 21.50 -14.89
C GLY A 49 4.45 22.99 -14.69
N LEU A 50 3.46 23.75 -14.21
CA LEU A 50 3.61 25.18 -13.91
C LEU A 50 4.26 25.44 -12.54
N ALA A 51 4.43 24.40 -11.74
CA ALA A 51 4.93 24.49 -10.37
C ALA A 51 6.46 24.50 -10.31
N GLY A 52 7.01 24.79 -9.12
CA GLY A 52 8.44 24.68 -8.84
C GLY A 52 9.32 25.60 -9.70
N THR A 53 9.08 26.91 -9.65
CA THR A 53 9.88 27.88 -10.42
C THR A 53 11.01 28.53 -9.63
N ASP A 54 12.16 28.72 -10.29
CA ASP A 54 13.28 29.53 -9.80
C ASP A 54 13.22 31.00 -10.27
N GLY A 55 12.10 31.41 -10.86
CA GLY A 55 11.91 32.71 -11.52
C GLY A 55 12.31 32.73 -13.00
N THR A 56 12.89 31.65 -13.53
CA THR A 56 13.29 31.50 -14.94
C THR A 56 12.63 30.27 -15.58
N TYR A 57 12.66 29.13 -14.90
CA TYR A 57 12.16 27.85 -15.37
C TYR A 57 11.17 27.27 -14.38
N ASN A 58 10.15 26.56 -14.85
CA ASN A 58 9.26 25.72 -14.05
C ASN A 58 9.53 24.22 -14.30
N ASN A 59 8.75 23.34 -13.67
CA ASN A 59 8.88 21.89 -13.88
C ASN A 59 8.75 21.49 -15.35
N ARG A 60 7.78 22.04 -16.09
CA ARG A 60 7.57 21.70 -17.50
C ARG A 60 8.78 22.05 -18.35
N ASP A 61 9.40 23.21 -18.15
CA ASP A 61 10.59 23.62 -18.91
C ASP A 61 11.73 22.61 -18.74
N VAL A 62 11.99 22.19 -17.49
CA VAL A 62 13.06 21.25 -17.15
C VAL A 62 12.75 19.85 -17.66
N MET A 63 11.53 19.37 -17.47
CA MET A 63 11.13 18.02 -17.88
C MET A 63 11.03 17.89 -19.41
N GLU A 64 10.59 18.91 -20.14
CA GLU A 64 10.63 18.90 -21.62
C GLU A 64 12.07 18.92 -22.16
N ARG A 65 13.01 19.57 -21.47
CA ARG A 65 14.45 19.45 -21.80
C ARG A 65 14.92 18.01 -21.64
N GLU A 66 14.57 17.35 -20.55
CA GLU A 66 14.92 15.95 -20.30
C GLU A 66 14.29 15.00 -21.31
N ARG A 67 13.05 15.26 -21.75
CA ARG A 67 12.41 14.51 -22.84
C ARG A 67 13.14 14.67 -24.17
N ALA A 68 13.61 15.87 -24.50
CA ALA A 68 14.41 16.10 -25.71
C ALA A 68 15.77 15.37 -25.64
N ILE A 69 16.39 15.30 -24.46
CA ILE A 69 17.60 14.49 -24.24
C ILE A 69 17.30 13.01 -24.47
N LEU A 70 16.20 12.48 -23.93
CA LEU A 70 15.78 11.10 -24.14
C LEU A 70 15.46 10.79 -25.61
N ASP A 71 14.89 11.75 -26.35
CA ASP A 71 14.65 11.61 -27.80
C ASP A 71 15.99 11.43 -28.55
N GLN A 72 17.02 12.22 -28.22
CA GLN A 72 18.36 12.10 -28.80
C GLN A 72 19.05 10.78 -28.40
N MET A 73 18.96 10.40 -27.12
CA MET A 73 19.50 9.12 -26.62
C MET A 73 18.86 7.92 -27.33
N THR A 74 17.54 7.97 -27.55
CA THR A 74 16.79 6.94 -28.28
C THR A 74 17.25 6.85 -29.73
N ALA A 75 17.48 8.00 -30.39
CA ALA A 75 17.98 8.05 -31.77
C ALA A 75 19.40 7.46 -31.89
N ASN A 76 20.31 7.76 -30.95
CA ASN A 76 21.67 7.21 -30.93
C ASN A 76 21.65 5.68 -30.80
N ARG A 77 20.75 5.13 -29.97
CA ARG A 77 20.57 3.69 -29.78
C ARG A 77 19.97 3.02 -31.01
N ASP A 78 19.04 3.69 -31.70
CA ASP A 78 18.50 3.20 -32.97
C ASP A 78 19.60 3.02 -34.03
N GLN A 79 20.51 4.00 -34.17
CA GLN A 79 21.65 3.88 -35.07
C GLN A 79 22.54 2.68 -34.72
N ARG A 80 22.78 2.44 -33.42
CA ARG A 80 23.53 1.26 -32.94
C ARG A 80 22.83 -0.05 -33.29
N ILE A 81 21.52 -0.15 -33.11
CA ILE A 81 20.73 -1.33 -33.49
C ILE A 81 20.90 -1.63 -34.98
N TRP A 82 20.76 -0.62 -35.85
CA TRP A 82 20.94 -0.79 -37.29
C TRP A 82 22.37 -1.17 -37.68
N SER A 83 23.38 -0.65 -36.98
CA SER A 83 24.78 -1.07 -37.16
C SER A 83 24.94 -2.56 -36.85
N ILE A 84 24.52 -3.00 -35.66
CA ILE A 84 24.64 -4.41 -35.22
C ILE A 84 23.86 -5.34 -36.17
N ALA A 85 22.63 -4.97 -36.55
CA ALA A 85 21.79 -5.76 -37.44
C ALA A 85 22.41 -5.95 -38.85
N ARG A 86 23.27 -5.03 -39.29
CA ARG A 86 24.00 -5.11 -40.57
C ARG A 86 25.38 -5.78 -40.44
N GLY A 87 25.70 -6.36 -39.28
CA GLY A 87 27.00 -6.99 -39.00
C GLY A 87 28.11 -5.99 -38.64
N GLY A 88 27.76 -4.75 -38.29
CA GLY A 88 28.69 -3.72 -37.83
C GLY A 88 29.10 -3.86 -36.36
N SER A 89 29.92 -2.93 -35.88
CA SER A 89 30.42 -2.90 -34.50
C SER A 89 29.29 -2.73 -33.48
N ALA A 90 29.42 -3.40 -32.33
CA ALA A 90 28.59 -3.25 -31.14
C ALA A 90 29.13 -2.19 -30.15
N SER A 91 29.88 -1.20 -30.66
CA SER A 91 30.49 -0.13 -29.87
C SER A 91 29.51 0.50 -28.87
N PRO A 92 30.01 1.01 -27.71
CA PRO A 92 29.18 1.76 -26.78
C PRO A 92 28.45 2.92 -27.46
N VAL A 93 27.25 3.24 -26.97
CA VAL A 93 26.49 4.40 -27.45
C VAL A 93 27.20 5.68 -27.01
N ASP A 94 27.31 6.64 -27.91
CA ASP A 94 27.82 7.99 -27.62
C ASP A 94 26.64 8.96 -27.49
N ASP A 95 26.41 9.49 -26.28
CA ASP A 95 25.37 10.47 -25.98
C ASP A 95 25.94 11.89 -25.82
N SER A 96 27.18 12.16 -26.27
CA SER A 96 27.80 13.49 -26.20
C SER A 96 27.10 14.56 -27.05
N ASN A 97 26.30 14.14 -28.04
CA ASN A 97 25.48 15.02 -28.89
C ASN A 97 24.18 15.51 -28.22
N THR A 98 23.85 14.98 -27.04
CA THR A 98 22.60 15.33 -26.36
C THR A 98 22.65 16.75 -25.80
N LEU A 99 21.47 17.38 -25.69
CA LEU A 99 21.35 18.72 -25.11
C LEU A 99 21.87 18.76 -23.67
N PRO A 100 22.40 19.90 -23.21
CA PRO A 100 22.69 20.10 -21.79
C PRO A 100 21.38 20.14 -20.98
N PHE A 101 21.42 19.73 -19.72
CA PHE A 101 20.29 19.90 -18.80
C PHE A 101 20.00 21.38 -18.55
N ILE A 102 18.75 21.69 -18.20
CA ILE A 102 18.42 22.94 -17.51
C ILE A 102 18.66 22.66 -16.04
N GLU A 103 19.46 23.50 -15.40
CA GLU A 103 19.78 23.40 -13.97
C GLU A 103 19.11 24.60 -13.26
N PRO A 104 17.94 24.40 -12.64
CA PRO A 104 17.26 25.46 -11.89
C PRO A 104 18.13 26.00 -10.77
N ARG A 105 17.96 27.28 -10.45
CA ARG A 105 18.55 27.88 -9.26
C ARG A 105 17.76 27.52 -8.03
N THR A 106 18.44 27.53 -6.89
CA THR A 106 17.75 27.34 -5.61
C THR A 106 16.82 28.50 -5.31
N ASN A 107 15.62 28.17 -4.84
CA ASN A 107 14.68 29.09 -4.22
C ASN A 107 14.37 28.70 -2.76
N VAL A 108 15.11 27.74 -2.21
CA VAL A 108 14.89 27.13 -0.90
C VAL A 108 15.48 28.02 0.20
N GLY A 109 14.74 28.22 1.28
CA GLY A 109 15.19 28.97 2.45
C GLY A 109 15.39 30.48 2.21
N GLY A 110 15.12 30.96 1.00
CA GLY A 110 15.18 32.38 0.66
C GLY A 110 14.06 33.20 1.33
N PRO A 111 14.15 34.55 1.31
CA PRO A 111 13.13 35.43 1.90
C PRO A 111 11.72 35.23 1.35
N ASP A 112 11.58 34.62 0.17
CA ASP A 112 10.30 34.37 -0.49
C ASP A 112 9.82 32.90 -0.38
N ASP A 113 10.59 32.03 0.27
CA ASP A 113 10.20 30.64 0.46
C ASP A 113 9.02 30.54 1.44
N GLN A 114 7.85 30.20 0.90
CA GLN A 114 6.63 30.04 1.68
C GLN A 114 6.69 28.83 2.62
N GLN A 115 7.40 27.74 2.27
CA GLN A 115 7.51 26.57 3.15
C GLN A 115 8.38 26.87 4.36
N ALA A 116 9.44 27.65 4.18
CA ALA A 116 10.24 28.17 5.29
C ALA A 116 9.39 29.07 6.21
N LYS A 117 8.64 30.02 5.64
CA LYS A 117 7.73 30.90 6.41
C LYS A 117 6.66 30.15 7.20
N LEU A 118 6.19 29.02 6.67
CA LEU A 118 5.18 28.17 7.30
C LEU A 118 5.79 27.13 8.27
N GLY A 119 7.11 27.09 8.45
CA GLY A 119 7.80 26.10 9.28
C GLY A 119 7.73 24.66 8.76
N LYS A 120 7.39 24.48 7.47
CA LYS A 120 7.21 23.17 6.83
C LYS A 120 8.48 22.66 6.16
N LEU A 121 9.35 23.58 5.76
CA LEU A 121 10.68 23.26 5.27
C LEU A 121 11.50 22.60 6.40
N GLY A 122 12.27 21.58 6.05
CA GLY A 122 13.27 21.04 6.98
C GLY A 122 14.55 21.88 7.02
N SER A 123 15.63 21.28 7.51
CA SER A 123 16.97 21.87 7.55
C SER A 123 17.81 21.35 6.40
N LEU A 124 18.55 22.21 5.70
CA LEU A 124 19.57 21.77 4.75
C LEU A 124 20.84 21.27 5.46
N ASP A 125 20.99 21.58 6.75
CA ASP A 125 22.00 20.99 7.62
C ASP A 125 21.43 19.70 8.22
N TYR A 126 21.70 18.57 7.58
CA TYR A 126 21.26 17.25 8.04
C TYR A 126 22.04 16.84 9.29
N LEU A 127 21.32 16.63 10.39
CA LEU A 127 21.90 16.16 11.66
C LEU A 127 22.32 14.70 11.51
N LYS A 128 23.37 14.28 12.23
CA LYS A 128 23.65 12.85 12.42
C LYS A 128 22.55 12.16 13.21
N ALA A 129 22.42 10.86 13.04
CA ALA A 129 21.42 10.03 13.72
C ALA A 129 21.56 10.13 15.25
N GLU A 130 22.78 10.16 15.78
CA GLU A 130 23.01 10.34 17.22
C GLU A 130 22.48 11.68 17.77
N ASP A 131 22.48 12.73 16.95
CA ASP A 131 22.01 14.06 17.34
C ASP A 131 20.50 14.19 17.16
N GLN A 132 19.96 13.65 16.07
CA GLN A 132 18.51 13.54 15.90
C GLN A 132 17.87 12.72 17.01
N GLN A 133 18.50 11.62 17.46
CA GLN A 133 17.95 10.77 18.50
C GLN A 133 17.67 11.54 19.81
N LYS A 134 18.49 12.56 20.12
CA LYS A 134 18.33 13.41 21.31
C LYS A 134 17.12 14.36 21.23
N LEU A 135 16.57 14.55 20.03
CA LEU A 135 15.46 15.45 19.73
C LEU A 135 14.09 14.77 19.81
N PHE A 136 14.04 13.43 19.98
CA PHE A 136 12.78 12.72 20.17
C PHE A 136 12.17 12.99 21.55
N LYS A 137 10.86 13.20 21.55
CA LYS A 137 9.99 13.18 22.73
C LYS A 137 9.02 12.02 22.56
N LEU A 138 8.88 11.20 23.58
CA LEU A 138 7.99 10.04 23.56
C LEU A 138 6.94 10.16 24.66
N ALA A 139 5.83 9.44 24.49
CA ALA A 139 4.90 9.18 25.58
C ALA A 139 5.61 8.51 26.76
N ASP A 140 5.06 8.70 27.97
CA ASP A 140 5.66 8.17 29.20
C ASP A 140 5.88 6.65 29.14
N GLY A 141 7.04 6.21 29.61
CA GLY A 141 7.42 4.79 29.64
C GLY A 141 8.05 4.25 28.35
N TYR A 142 7.96 4.96 27.23
CA TYR A 142 8.57 4.54 25.98
C TYR A 142 10.04 4.98 25.84
N GLU A 143 10.78 4.29 24.98
CA GLU A 143 12.11 4.67 24.52
C GLU A 143 12.28 4.40 23.03
N ILE A 144 13.27 5.08 22.43
CA ILE A 144 13.57 4.97 21.01
C ILE A 144 15.07 4.73 20.82
N ASN A 145 15.42 3.84 19.90
CA ASN A 145 16.79 3.63 19.44
C ASN A 145 16.88 3.61 17.91
N LEU A 146 18.04 4.03 17.40
CA LEU A 146 18.37 3.86 15.99
C LEU A 146 18.53 2.37 15.69
N VAL A 147 17.92 1.90 14.59
CA VAL A 147 18.13 0.56 14.04
C VAL A 147 19.14 0.62 12.90
N ALA A 148 18.93 1.51 11.94
CA ALA A 148 19.76 1.66 10.75
C ALA A 148 19.70 3.10 10.26
N SER A 149 20.77 3.59 9.64
CA SER A 149 20.84 4.92 9.01
C SER A 149 21.68 4.89 7.75
N GLU A 150 21.50 5.91 6.92
CA GLU A 150 22.33 6.21 5.76
C GLU A 150 23.82 6.29 6.11
N GLU A 151 24.17 6.74 7.32
CA GLU A 151 25.56 6.84 7.79
C GLU A 151 26.27 5.48 7.82
N GLN A 152 25.51 4.41 8.06
CA GLN A 152 26.00 3.03 8.14
C GLN A 152 25.79 2.29 6.82
N PHE A 153 24.63 2.49 6.19
CA PHE A 153 24.22 1.81 4.97
C PHE A 153 23.82 2.85 3.92
N PRO A 154 24.72 3.27 3.03
CA PRO A 154 24.41 4.26 1.98
C PRO A 154 23.25 3.85 1.07
N GLU A 155 22.95 2.55 0.97
CA GLU A 155 21.81 2.03 0.24
C GLU A 155 20.47 2.44 0.84
N LEU A 156 20.39 2.78 2.14
CA LEU A 156 19.18 3.26 2.84
C LEU A 156 18.87 4.74 2.50
N ALA A 157 18.92 5.06 1.22
CA ALA A 157 18.66 6.39 0.70
C ALA A 157 17.15 6.59 0.48
N ASN A 158 16.55 7.59 1.13
CA ASN A 158 15.14 7.92 0.98
C ASN A 158 14.19 6.71 1.16
N PRO A 159 14.16 6.05 2.34
CA PRO A 159 13.27 4.92 2.58
C PRO A 159 11.81 5.36 2.65
N VAL A 160 10.89 4.54 2.11
CA VAL A 160 9.47 4.92 1.94
C VAL A 160 8.45 3.90 2.42
N ALA A 161 8.83 2.64 2.57
CA ALA A 161 7.95 1.57 3.04
C ALA A 161 8.77 0.48 3.72
N LEU A 162 8.15 -0.24 4.67
CA LEU A 162 8.77 -1.36 5.38
C LEU A 162 7.82 -2.57 5.49
N ASP A 163 8.38 -3.77 5.66
CA ASP A 163 7.66 -4.98 6.06
C ASP A 163 8.63 -5.96 6.75
N PHE A 164 8.11 -7.01 7.39
CA PHE A 164 8.90 -8.09 7.98
C PHE A 164 8.62 -9.42 7.29
N ASP A 165 9.69 -10.14 6.94
CA ASP A 165 9.55 -11.49 6.40
C ASP A 165 9.30 -12.55 7.48
N ASN A 166 9.04 -13.78 7.04
CA ASN A 166 8.75 -14.91 7.93
C ASN A 166 9.98 -15.40 8.73
N GLN A 167 11.17 -14.87 8.44
CA GLN A 167 12.39 -15.05 9.23
C GLN A 167 12.56 -13.90 10.26
N GLY A 168 11.70 -12.90 10.22
CA GLY A 168 11.72 -11.73 11.09
C GLY A 168 12.73 -10.65 10.68
N ARG A 169 13.22 -10.69 9.44
CA ARG A 169 14.14 -9.68 8.90
C ARG A 169 13.34 -8.46 8.42
N LEU A 170 13.94 -7.28 8.56
CA LEU A 170 13.32 -6.02 8.12
C LEU A 170 13.57 -5.82 6.63
N TRP A 171 12.52 -5.55 5.87
CA TRP A 171 12.59 -5.20 4.46
C TRP A 171 12.28 -3.72 4.28
N VAL A 172 12.99 -3.03 3.39
CA VAL A 172 12.82 -1.58 3.17
C VAL A 172 12.89 -1.24 1.67
N ALA A 173 11.89 -0.52 1.17
CA ALA A 173 11.95 0.10 -0.16
C ALA A 173 12.58 1.49 -0.08
N THR A 174 13.46 1.79 -1.02
CA THR A 174 14.26 3.03 -1.07
C THR A 174 14.00 3.76 -2.38
N MET A 175 14.03 5.09 -2.34
CA MET A 175 13.74 5.97 -3.49
C MET A 175 14.82 7.04 -3.65
N GLU A 176 16.06 6.61 -3.90
CA GLU A 176 17.20 7.48 -4.26
C GLU A 176 16.83 8.41 -5.42
N SER A 177 16.06 7.91 -6.39
CA SER A 177 15.61 8.68 -7.55
C SER A 177 14.54 9.73 -7.26
N TYR A 178 13.99 9.79 -6.05
CA TYR A 178 12.98 10.76 -5.68
C TYR A 178 13.44 12.20 -5.95
N PRO A 179 12.60 13.10 -6.50
CA PRO A 179 11.19 12.90 -6.85
C PRO A 179 10.95 12.33 -8.25
N HIS A 180 11.98 12.23 -9.08
CA HIS A 180 11.89 11.78 -10.47
C HIS A 180 13.26 11.30 -10.97
N TRP A 181 13.33 10.17 -11.67
CA TRP A 181 14.59 9.72 -12.29
C TRP A 181 15.16 10.75 -13.27
N LYS A 182 16.49 10.94 -13.30
CA LYS A 182 17.20 11.86 -14.22
C LYS A 182 17.82 11.07 -15.38
N PRO A 183 17.56 11.43 -16.65
CA PRO A 183 18.24 10.81 -17.78
C PRO A 183 19.77 10.82 -17.62
N LYS A 184 20.45 9.82 -18.19
CA LYS A 184 21.90 9.59 -18.05
C LYS A 184 22.38 9.16 -16.65
N THR A 185 21.49 9.04 -15.67
CA THR A 185 21.81 8.33 -14.41
C THR A 185 21.27 6.90 -14.45
N LYS A 186 21.81 6.04 -13.59
CA LYS A 186 21.28 4.69 -13.42
C LYS A 186 19.92 4.80 -12.72
N LEU A 187 18.93 4.09 -13.23
CA LEU A 187 17.67 3.85 -12.54
C LEU A 187 17.91 2.65 -11.62
N ASP A 188 18.03 2.90 -10.31
CA ASP A 188 18.55 1.92 -9.36
C ASP A 188 18.00 2.11 -7.96
N ASP A 189 16.71 2.45 -7.85
CA ASP A 189 16.01 2.34 -6.56
C ASP A 189 16.01 0.87 -6.12
N LYS A 190 15.93 0.63 -4.81
CA LYS A 190 16.27 -0.68 -4.23
C LYS A 190 15.22 -1.17 -3.26
N LEU A 191 15.15 -2.49 -3.14
CA LEU A 191 14.53 -3.20 -2.04
C LEU A 191 15.65 -3.85 -1.22
N LEU A 192 15.70 -3.53 0.08
CA LEU A 192 16.74 -3.94 1.00
C LEU A 192 16.23 -4.95 2.02
N ILE A 193 17.13 -5.78 2.52
CA ILE A 193 16.94 -6.65 3.69
C ILE A 193 17.95 -6.21 4.76
N LEU A 194 17.47 -5.88 5.95
CA LEU A 194 18.28 -5.53 7.11
C LEU A 194 18.13 -6.58 8.20
N GLU A 195 19.25 -6.97 8.80
CA GLU A 195 19.31 -7.96 9.87
C GLU A 195 20.07 -7.40 11.07
N ASP A 196 19.58 -7.73 12.25
CA ASP A 196 20.25 -7.55 13.53
C ASP A 196 20.69 -8.94 14.01
N THR A 197 21.91 -9.35 13.63
CA THR A 197 22.38 -10.73 13.89
C THR A 197 22.79 -10.96 15.33
N ASN A 198 23.03 -9.89 16.10
CA ASN A 198 23.45 -9.96 17.49
C ASN A 198 22.32 -9.65 18.51
N ARG A 199 21.15 -9.20 18.02
CA ARG A 199 19.94 -8.85 18.77
C ARG A 199 20.12 -7.68 19.73
N ASP A 200 20.98 -6.72 19.40
CA ASP A 200 21.20 -5.50 20.20
C ASP A 200 20.22 -4.36 19.84
N GLY A 201 19.40 -4.56 18.82
CA GLY A 201 18.46 -3.59 18.28
C GLY A 201 18.97 -2.73 17.16
N ARG A 202 20.16 -3.00 16.63
CA ARG A 202 20.77 -2.31 15.51
C ARG A 202 21.05 -3.31 14.39
N ALA A 203 20.74 -2.92 13.17
CA ALA A 203 21.09 -3.73 12.03
C ALA A 203 22.61 -3.72 11.84
N ASP A 204 23.21 -4.89 11.64
CA ASP A 204 24.62 -5.08 11.33
C ASP A 204 24.84 -5.62 9.90
N VAL A 205 23.77 -6.03 9.23
CA VAL A 205 23.78 -6.48 7.83
C VAL A 205 22.74 -5.70 7.03
N CYS A 206 23.13 -5.29 5.82
CA CYS A 206 22.24 -4.75 4.79
C CYS A 206 22.52 -5.45 3.46
N LYS A 207 21.50 -6.06 2.88
CA LYS A 207 21.54 -6.74 1.57
C LYS A 207 20.64 -6.01 0.59
N VAL A 208 21.08 -5.89 -0.66
CA VAL A 208 20.22 -5.45 -1.76
C VAL A 208 19.54 -6.69 -2.35
N PHE A 209 18.27 -6.89 -2.03
CA PHE A 209 17.48 -7.98 -2.60
C PHE A 209 17.18 -7.71 -4.08
N ALA A 210 16.76 -6.48 -4.41
CA ALA A 210 16.52 -6.06 -5.78
C ALA A 210 16.99 -4.62 -6.01
N GLY A 211 17.81 -4.43 -7.05
CA GLY A 211 18.12 -3.12 -7.63
C GLY A 211 17.38 -2.89 -8.95
N GLY A 212 17.69 -1.78 -9.62
CA GLY A 212 17.07 -1.44 -10.90
C GLY A 212 15.57 -1.17 -10.82
N LEU A 213 15.05 -0.73 -9.66
CA LEU A 213 13.66 -0.33 -9.50
C LEU A 213 13.46 1.14 -9.86
N HIS A 214 12.21 1.52 -10.12
CA HIS A 214 11.79 2.89 -10.42
C HIS A 214 10.69 3.35 -9.47
N GLN A 215 11.06 4.17 -8.49
CA GLN A 215 10.15 4.75 -7.50
C GLN A 215 9.25 3.70 -6.83
N PRO A 216 9.82 2.69 -6.12
CA PRO A 216 9.04 1.68 -5.41
C PRO A 216 8.31 2.28 -4.20
N THR A 217 7.15 2.87 -4.44
CA THR A 217 6.33 3.62 -3.46
C THR A 217 5.67 2.74 -2.39
N GLY A 218 5.76 1.42 -2.51
CA GLY A 218 5.25 0.46 -1.56
C GLY A 218 5.51 -0.97 -2.03
N PHE A 219 5.50 -1.92 -1.11
CA PHE A 219 5.63 -3.33 -1.41
C PHE A 219 4.94 -4.17 -0.33
N GLU A 220 4.73 -5.45 -0.61
CA GLU A 220 4.27 -6.42 0.37
C GLU A 220 4.83 -7.80 0.04
N LEU A 221 5.33 -8.48 1.06
CA LEU A 221 5.85 -9.83 0.95
C LEU A 221 4.70 -10.84 0.90
N GLY A 222 4.84 -11.93 0.12
CA GLY A 222 3.81 -12.96 0.02
C GLY A 222 3.95 -13.81 -1.23
N SER A 223 3.20 -14.91 -1.29
CA SER A 223 3.20 -15.83 -2.44
C SER A 223 4.59 -16.38 -2.83
N GLY A 224 5.54 -16.43 -1.90
CA GLY A 224 6.91 -16.90 -2.15
C GLY A 224 7.81 -15.85 -2.80
N GLY A 225 7.50 -14.57 -2.65
CA GLY A 225 8.26 -13.46 -3.18
C GLY A 225 7.79 -12.13 -2.60
N VAL A 226 7.86 -11.08 -3.42
CA VAL A 226 7.45 -9.73 -3.05
C VAL A 226 6.73 -9.03 -4.20
N TYR A 227 5.60 -8.40 -3.88
CA TYR A 227 4.86 -7.50 -4.76
C TYR A 227 5.39 -6.09 -4.57
N VAL A 228 5.89 -5.44 -5.62
CA VAL A 228 6.51 -4.11 -5.54
C VAL A 228 5.79 -3.16 -6.49
N ALA A 229 5.33 -2.01 -5.98
CA ALA A 229 4.82 -0.94 -6.83
C ALA A 229 5.94 -0.43 -7.74
N GLN A 230 5.69 -0.37 -9.05
CA GLN A 230 6.58 0.29 -10.00
C GLN A 230 5.74 0.77 -11.19
N GLN A 231 5.05 1.89 -11.04
CA GLN A 231 4.06 2.33 -12.03
C GLN A 231 4.68 2.39 -13.45
N PRO A 232 3.99 1.84 -14.47
CA PRO A 232 2.57 1.45 -14.50
C PRO A 232 2.27 0.00 -14.08
N ASP A 233 3.21 -0.64 -13.38
CA ASP A 233 3.13 -2.06 -13.05
C ASP A 233 3.16 -2.28 -11.54
N ILE A 234 2.69 -3.46 -11.13
CA ILE A 234 3.14 -4.11 -9.89
C ILE A 234 4.02 -5.26 -10.32
N LEU A 235 5.26 -5.24 -9.85
CA LEU A 235 6.22 -6.31 -10.09
C LEU A 235 6.01 -7.41 -9.05
N PHE A 236 6.29 -8.65 -9.44
CA PHE A 236 6.50 -9.75 -8.52
C PHE A 236 7.94 -10.22 -8.67
N LEU A 237 8.70 -10.12 -7.58
CA LEU A 237 10.12 -10.47 -7.52
C LEU A 237 10.31 -11.68 -6.62
N GLN A 238 11.19 -12.60 -7.00
CA GLN A 238 11.47 -13.80 -6.22
C GLN A 238 12.96 -14.12 -6.24
N ASP A 239 13.41 -14.71 -5.13
CA ASP A 239 14.66 -15.44 -5.00
C ASP A 239 14.32 -16.93 -5.10
N THR A 240 14.86 -17.63 -6.10
CA THR A 240 14.58 -19.04 -6.35
C THR A 240 15.73 -19.97 -5.99
N ASP A 241 16.88 -19.44 -5.59
CA ASP A 241 18.08 -20.20 -5.21
C ASP A 241 18.55 -19.99 -3.76
N GLY A 242 17.95 -19.04 -3.04
CA GLY A 242 18.13 -18.78 -1.62
C GLY A 242 19.34 -17.89 -1.29
N ASP A 243 19.83 -17.10 -2.24
CA ASP A 243 20.97 -16.19 -2.05
C ASP A 243 20.58 -14.78 -1.54
N ASP A 244 19.31 -14.57 -1.20
CA ASP A 244 18.69 -13.30 -0.83
C ASP A 244 18.75 -12.24 -1.95
N ARG A 245 18.70 -12.66 -3.22
CA ARG A 245 18.59 -11.75 -4.37
C ARG A 245 17.49 -12.19 -5.33
N ALA A 246 16.79 -11.21 -5.88
CA ALA A 246 15.78 -11.48 -6.88
C ALA A 246 16.42 -11.97 -8.19
N ASP A 247 16.18 -13.23 -8.55
CA ASP A 247 16.56 -13.85 -9.82
C ASP A 247 15.40 -13.93 -10.82
N SER A 248 14.16 -13.76 -10.32
CA SER A 248 12.94 -13.69 -11.10
C SER A 248 12.27 -12.32 -10.96
N ARG A 249 11.87 -11.73 -12.10
CA ARG A 249 11.14 -10.45 -12.17
C ARG A 249 9.98 -10.57 -13.15
N ILE A 250 8.76 -10.52 -12.63
CA ILE A 250 7.53 -10.63 -13.42
C ILE A 250 6.75 -9.32 -13.30
N ARG A 251 6.26 -8.77 -14.43
CA ARG A 251 5.26 -7.70 -14.42
C ARG A 251 3.90 -8.32 -14.12
N LYS A 252 3.55 -8.41 -12.84
CA LYS A 252 2.42 -9.23 -12.37
C LYS A 252 1.07 -8.59 -12.68
N LEU A 253 0.95 -7.29 -12.42
CA LEU A 253 -0.20 -6.48 -12.79
C LEU A 253 0.30 -5.30 -13.61
N VAL A 254 -0.43 -4.95 -14.68
CA VAL A 254 -0.03 -3.90 -15.62
C VAL A 254 -1.22 -3.00 -15.93
N GLY A 255 -0.96 -1.72 -16.18
CA GLY A 255 -1.99 -0.78 -16.62
C GLY A 255 -2.38 0.28 -15.61
N PHE A 256 -1.57 0.45 -14.55
CA PHE A 256 -1.72 1.57 -13.63
C PHE A 256 -1.27 2.89 -14.26
N ASP A 257 -1.88 3.98 -13.83
CA ASP A 257 -1.60 5.32 -14.31
C ASP A 257 -0.29 5.86 -13.70
N THR A 258 0.54 6.54 -14.50
CA THR A 258 1.85 7.08 -14.11
C THR A 258 1.85 8.61 -13.92
N ALA A 259 0.69 9.25 -13.89
CA ALA A 259 0.55 10.71 -13.88
C ALA A 259 1.29 11.37 -12.71
N ASP A 260 1.26 10.78 -11.51
CA ASP A 260 1.90 11.36 -10.33
C ASP A 260 2.45 10.28 -9.40
N SER A 261 3.69 10.43 -8.92
CA SER A 261 4.35 9.49 -8.01
C SER A 261 3.86 9.62 -6.56
N HIS A 262 3.48 10.83 -6.11
CA HIS A 262 2.94 11.01 -4.75
C HIS A 262 1.57 10.37 -4.56
N HIS A 263 0.77 10.35 -5.63
CA HIS A 263 -0.55 9.71 -5.69
C HIS A 263 -0.50 8.31 -6.31
N GLY A 264 0.70 7.73 -6.39
CA GLY A 264 0.95 6.42 -6.97
C GLY A 264 0.43 5.27 -6.11
N ILE A 265 0.64 4.04 -6.60
CA ILE A 265 0.29 2.82 -5.88
C ILE A 265 1.09 2.73 -4.58
N SER A 266 0.41 2.61 -3.44
CA SER A 266 1.04 2.61 -2.10
C SER A 266 0.20 1.80 -1.09
N ALA A 267 0.63 1.79 0.18
CA ALA A 267 -0.12 1.22 1.31
C ALA A 267 -0.59 -0.21 1.07
N PHE A 268 0.35 -1.10 0.76
CA PHE A 268 0.02 -2.50 0.57
C PHE A 268 -0.33 -3.15 1.92
N THR A 269 -1.28 -4.08 1.88
CA THR A 269 -1.61 -4.92 3.04
C THR A 269 -2.39 -6.15 2.59
N TRP A 270 -2.21 -7.28 3.28
CA TRP A 270 -3.07 -8.46 3.11
C TRP A 270 -4.31 -8.34 3.99
N GLY A 271 -5.49 -8.45 3.38
CA GLY A 271 -6.70 -8.70 4.16
C GLY A 271 -6.71 -10.14 4.69
N PRO A 272 -7.48 -10.41 5.76
CA PRO A 272 -7.44 -11.70 6.43
C PRO A 272 -7.87 -12.88 5.53
N GLY A 273 -8.70 -12.62 4.52
CA GLY A 273 -9.15 -13.61 3.52
C GLY A 273 -8.18 -13.86 2.36
N GLY A 274 -6.94 -13.37 2.41
CA GLY A 274 -5.90 -13.66 1.41
C GLY A 274 -5.94 -12.82 0.14
N ASN A 275 -6.69 -11.71 0.13
CA ASN A 275 -6.57 -10.70 -0.92
C ASN A 275 -5.49 -9.67 -0.56
N LEU A 276 -4.71 -9.26 -1.54
CA LEU A 276 -3.78 -8.13 -1.46
C LEU A 276 -4.53 -6.83 -1.76
N TYR A 277 -4.38 -5.83 -0.91
CA TYR A 277 -4.94 -4.50 -1.06
C TYR A 277 -3.82 -3.50 -1.30
N PHE A 278 -4.09 -2.49 -2.11
CA PHE A 278 -3.18 -1.37 -2.34
C PHE A 278 -3.95 -0.17 -2.87
N ASN A 279 -3.43 1.02 -2.56
CA ASN A 279 -4.15 2.26 -2.68
C ASN A 279 -3.66 3.08 -3.87
N GLU A 280 -4.55 3.86 -4.48
CA GLU A 280 -4.21 4.81 -5.53
C GLU A 280 -4.88 6.17 -5.26
N GLY A 281 -4.16 7.26 -5.51
CA GLY A 281 -4.64 8.63 -5.27
C GLY A 281 -5.34 9.26 -6.47
N THR A 282 -5.69 10.54 -6.32
CA THR A 282 -6.37 11.35 -7.33
C THR A 282 -5.48 11.59 -8.56
N PHE A 283 -6.06 12.10 -9.66
CA PHE A 283 -5.45 12.25 -11.00
C PHE A 283 -5.24 10.96 -11.79
N LYS A 284 -5.43 9.80 -11.17
CA LYS A 284 -5.15 8.50 -11.77
C LYS A 284 -6.36 7.92 -12.48
N PHE A 285 -6.16 7.39 -13.68
CA PHE A 285 -7.15 6.68 -14.49
C PHE A 285 -6.58 5.33 -14.95
N SER A 286 -6.54 4.40 -14.00
CA SER A 286 -5.93 3.10 -14.15
C SER A 286 -6.86 2.11 -14.85
N GLN A 287 -6.26 1.27 -15.72
CA GLN A 287 -6.95 0.30 -16.55
C GLN A 287 -6.16 -1.01 -16.54
N VAL A 288 -6.56 -1.94 -15.66
CA VAL A 288 -5.83 -3.18 -15.41
C VAL A 288 -6.53 -4.33 -16.10
N GLU A 289 -5.81 -5.02 -16.99
CA GLU A 289 -6.27 -6.24 -17.64
C GLU A 289 -5.84 -7.47 -16.85
N SER A 290 -6.77 -8.39 -16.65
CA SER A 290 -6.55 -9.69 -16.01
C SER A 290 -7.17 -10.81 -16.87
N PRO A 291 -6.91 -12.10 -16.55
CA PRO A 291 -7.63 -13.21 -17.17
C PRO A 291 -9.16 -13.14 -17.03
N HIS A 292 -9.66 -12.33 -16.07
CA HIS A 292 -11.10 -12.11 -15.83
C HIS A 292 -11.66 -10.87 -16.53
N GLY A 293 -10.84 -10.20 -17.35
CA GLY A 293 -11.22 -8.99 -18.07
C GLY A 293 -10.62 -7.72 -17.50
N LEU A 294 -11.18 -6.59 -17.94
CA LEU A 294 -10.68 -5.25 -17.67
C LEU A 294 -11.34 -4.65 -16.43
N THR A 295 -10.53 -4.20 -15.47
CA THR A 295 -10.97 -3.44 -14.31
C THR A 295 -10.46 -2.01 -14.38
N ARG A 296 -11.31 -1.04 -14.06
CA ARG A 296 -10.97 0.38 -14.10
C ARG A 296 -11.16 1.03 -12.74
N LEU A 297 -10.29 1.99 -12.46
CA LEU A 297 -10.42 2.91 -11.33
C LEU A 297 -9.99 4.29 -11.80
N GLY A 298 -10.85 5.27 -11.60
CA GLY A 298 -10.57 6.67 -11.85
C GLY A 298 -10.61 7.46 -10.55
N GLU A 299 -9.80 8.50 -10.44
CA GLU A 299 -9.89 9.51 -9.37
C GLU A 299 -9.80 8.92 -7.96
N ALA A 300 -8.74 8.15 -7.70
CA ALA A 300 -8.43 7.48 -6.43
C ALA A 300 -9.30 6.28 -6.09
N GLY A 301 -8.82 5.44 -5.18
CA GLY A 301 -9.53 4.30 -4.62
C GLY A 301 -8.58 3.23 -4.11
N ILE A 302 -9.16 2.09 -3.74
CA ILE A 302 -8.41 0.95 -3.20
C ILE A 302 -8.65 -0.24 -4.10
N TRP A 303 -7.58 -0.83 -4.60
CA TRP A 303 -7.58 -2.06 -5.37
C TRP A 303 -7.59 -3.27 -4.44
N LYS A 304 -8.11 -4.38 -4.96
CA LYS A 304 -8.07 -5.70 -4.32
C LYS A 304 -7.70 -6.74 -5.34
N TYR A 305 -6.66 -7.51 -5.05
CA TYR A 305 -6.12 -8.52 -5.94
C TYR A 305 -5.98 -9.86 -5.21
N ASN A 306 -6.49 -10.93 -5.82
CA ASN A 306 -6.36 -12.28 -5.32
C ASN A 306 -5.32 -13.06 -6.14
N PRO A 307 -4.13 -13.36 -5.59
CA PRO A 307 -3.06 -14.01 -6.34
C PRO A 307 -3.33 -15.46 -6.72
N ARG A 308 -4.24 -16.14 -6.00
CA ARG A 308 -4.60 -17.55 -6.28
C ARG A 308 -5.54 -17.67 -7.47
N THR A 309 -6.47 -16.73 -7.61
CA THR A 309 -7.49 -16.73 -8.66
C THR A 309 -7.20 -15.76 -9.80
N GLU A 310 -6.20 -14.90 -9.66
CA GLU A 310 -5.88 -13.79 -10.58
C GLU A 310 -7.00 -12.75 -10.72
N LYS A 311 -7.99 -12.77 -9.82
CA LYS A 311 -9.07 -11.78 -9.82
C LYS A 311 -8.54 -10.46 -9.25
N ILE A 312 -8.72 -9.38 -10.00
CA ILE A 312 -8.51 -8.01 -9.53
C ILE A 312 -9.84 -7.27 -9.57
N GLY A 313 -10.08 -6.42 -8.57
CA GLY A 313 -11.26 -5.59 -8.45
C GLY A 313 -10.97 -4.31 -7.67
N VAL A 314 -12.00 -3.49 -7.48
CA VAL A 314 -11.96 -2.31 -6.61
C VAL A 314 -12.59 -2.69 -5.28
N HIS A 315 -11.87 -2.47 -4.17
CA HIS A 315 -12.39 -2.64 -2.81
C HIS A 315 -13.22 -1.43 -2.37
N ALA A 316 -12.69 -0.22 -2.59
CA ALA A 316 -13.36 1.02 -2.25
C ALA A 316 -13.20 2.04 -3.39
N SER A 317 -14.33 2.48 -3.97
CA SER A 317 -14.37 3.55 -4.97
C SER A 317 -14.86 4.86 -4.35
N LEU A 318 -14.05 5.45 -3.46
CA LEU A 318 -14.30 6.76 -2.88
C LEU A 318 -13.42 7.82 -3.56
N ALA A 319 -13.86 9.08 -3.55
CA ALA A 319 -13.08 10.22 -4.03
C ALA A 319 -12.00 10.64 -2.99
N PHE A 320 -11.06 9.74 -2.68
CA PHE A 320 -9.89 10.08 -1.85
C PHE A 320 -9.00 11.11 -2.54
N ALA A 321 -8.09 11.73 -1.78
CA ALA A 321 -6.99 12.47 -2.37
C ALA A 321 -5.78 11.55 -2.55
N ASN A 322 -5.21 11.04 -1.46
CA ASN A 322 -3.97 10.28 -1.43
C ASN A 322 -3.94 9.26 -0.28
N PRO A 323 -4.62 8.11 -0.38
CA PRO A 323 -4.69 7.15 0.73
C PRO A 323 -3.40 6.36 0.93
N TRP A 324 -2.61 6.65 1.99
CA TRP A 324 -1.29 6.04 2.27
C TRP A 324 -1.25 5.16 3.53
N GLY A 325 -2.34 5.06 4.29
CA GLY A 325 -2.46 4.12 5.40
C GLY A 325 -3.61 3.16 5.16
N HIS A 326 -3.38 1.86 5.39
CA HIS A 326 -4.41 0.81 5.34
C HIS A 326 -4.06 -0.30 6.34
N VAL A 327 -4.91 -0.53 7.33
CA VAL A 327 -4.69 -1.53 8.36
C VAL A 327 -5.99 -2.26 8.70
N PHE A 328 -5.89 -3.57 8.96
CA PHE A 328 -6.99 -4.41 9.41
C PHE A 328 -6.87 -4.67 10.91
N ASP A 329 -8.01 -4.64 11.62
CA ASP A 329 -8.08 -5.15 12.99
C ASP A 329 -8.19 -6.69 13.02
N ARG A 330 -8.15 -7.25 14.23
CA ARG A 330 -8.30 -8.69 14.48
C ARG A 330 -9.63 -9.31 14.07
N TRP A 331 -10.65 -8.50 13.76
CA TRP A 331 -11.97 -8.93 13.27
C TRP A 331 -12.15 -8.65 11.77
N GLY A 332 -11.09 -8.20 11.09
CA GLY A 332 -11.07 -7.91 9.66
C GLY A 332 -11.76 -6.60 9.27
N GLN A 333 -11.99 -5.68 10.21
CA GLN A 333 -12.38 -4.30 9.89
C GLN A 333 -11.16 -3.53 9.40
N ASP A 334 -11.29 -2.80 8.29
CA ASP A 334 -10.20 -1.98 7.78
C ASP A 334 -10.41 -0.47 7.96
N PHE A 335 -9.28 0.18 8.25
CA PHE A 335 -9.16 1.61 8.46
C PHE A 335 -8.19 2.19 7.45
N ILE A 336 -8.58 3.31 6.83
CA ILE A 336 -7.88 3.95 5.72
C ILE A 336 -7.49 5.36 6.13
N ALA A 337 -6.23 5.74 5.92
CA ALA A 337 -5.76 7.11 6.12
C ALA A 337 -5.50 7.82 4.79
N ASP A 338 -6.27 8.87 4.52
CA ASP A 338 -6.11 9.77 3.37
C ASP A 338 -5.11 10.88 3.72
N ALA A 339 -3.86 10.69 3.28
CA ALA A 339 -2.67 11.47 3.64
C ALA A 339 -2.87 12.97 3.44
N SER A 340 -3.13 13.35 2.19
CA SER A 340 -3.17 14.74 1.76
C SER A 340 -4.15 15.59 2.57
N PRO A 341 -5.42 15.18 2.78
CA PRO A 341 -6.34 15.90 3.62
C PRO A 341 -6.12 15.62 5.11
N GLY A 342 -5.57 14.48 5.53
CA GLY A 342 -5.46 14.05 6.93
C GLY A 342 -6.75 13.45 7.49
N PHE A 343 -7.62 12.92 6.63
CA PHE A 343 -8.85 12.24 7.05
C PHE A 343 -8.61 10.74 7.16
N SER A 344 -9.32 10.08 8.08
CA SER A 344 -9.28 8.63 8.20
C SER A 344 -10.67 8.04 8.28
N TYR A 345 -10.87 6.95 7.55
CA TYR A 345 -12.17 6.34 7.27
C TYR A 345 -12.18 4.91 7.78
N TRP A 346 -13.33 4.49 8.32
CA TRP A 346 -13.65 3.07 8.45
C TRP A 346 -14.26 2.61 7.12
N ALA A 347 -13.73 1.54 6.55
CA ALA A 347 -13.97 1.23 5.14
C ALA A 347 -15.30 0.53 4.87
N ALA A 348 -15.85 -0.24 5.81
CA ALA A 348 -16.99 -1.12 5.51
C ALA A 348 -18.18 -0.42 4.80
N PRO A 349 -18.61 0.80 5.17
CA PRO A 349 -19.71 1.49 4.47
C PRO A 349 -19.38 1.87 3.02
N ILE A 350 -18.10 2.06 2.68
CA ILE A 350 -17.61 2.52 1.37
C ILE A 350 -17.02 1.37 0.52
N THR A 351 -17.29 0.13 0.88
CA THR A 351 -16.82 -1.07 0.16
C THR A 351 -17.97 -1.93 -0.36
N GLY A 352 -19.16 -1.33 -0.53
CA GLY A 352 -20.24 -1.92 -1.30
C GLY A 352 -19.87 -1.98 -2.79
N HIS A 353 -20.61 -2.76 -3.56
CA HIS A 353 -20.48 -2.72 -5.01
C HIS A 353 -20.84 -1.33 -5.54
N ILE A 354 -20.19 -0.94 -6.62
CA ILE A 354 -20.51 0.27 -7.37
C ILE A 354 -19.91 0.13 -8.77
N GLU A 355 -20.66 0.52 -9.79
CA GLU A 355 -20.19 0.45 -11.16
C GLU A 355 -19.29 1.62 -11.53
N TYR A 356 -18.15 1.35 -12.16
CA TYR A 356 -17.32 2.39 -12.77
C TYR A 356 -18.12 3.11 -13.88
N PRO A 357 -18.09 4.46 -13.98
CA PRO A 357 -17.19 5.39 -13.30
C PRO A 357 -17.73 6.03 -12.02
N ALA A 358 -18.83 5.51 -11.45
CA ALA A 358 -19.43 6.07 -10.25
C ALA A 358 -18.51 5.92 -9.03
N LYS A 359 -18.73 6.81 -8.06
CA LYS A 359 -18.03 6.83 -6.77
C LYS A 359 -19.00 6.97 -5.62
N HIS A 360 -18.63 6.32 -4.52
CA HIS A 360 -19.19 6.58 -3.21
C HIS A 360 -19.05 8.09 -2.85
N PRO A 361 -20.09 8.73 -2.29
CA PRO A 361 -20.02 10.14 -1.91
C PRO A 361 -19.24 10.34 -0.60
N GLY A 362 -18.58 11.50 -0.46
CA GLY A 362 -17.99 11.97 0.80
C GLY A 362 -16.50 11.75 1.06
N GLY A 363 -15.71 11.39 0.04
CA GLY A 363 -14.25 11.50 0.08
C GLY A 363 -13.73 12.95 0.07
N SER A 364 -12.43 13.15 0.34
CA SER A 364 -11.83 14.49 0.39
C SER A 364 -11.85 15.28 -0.93
N GLN A 365 -11.97 14.59 -2.06
CA GLN A 365 -12.16 15.18 -3.39
C GLN A 365 -13.62 15.18 -3.85
N HIS A 366 -14.57 14.80 -2.98
CA HIS A 366 -15.96 14.60 -3.36
C HIS A 366 -16.59 15.85 -3.97
N ARG A 367 -16.38 17.04 -3.39
CA ARG A 367 -16.89 18.30 -3.95
C ARG A 367 -16.58 18.45 -5.44
N ARG A 368 -15.31 18.24 -5.82
CA ARG A 368 -14.85 18.34 -7.21
C ARG A 368 -15.47 17.26 -8.09
N VAL A 369 -15.51 16.02 -7.60
CA VAL A 369 -16.11 14.90 -8.34
C VAL A 369 -17.60 15.15 -8.56
N ALA A 370 -18.35 15.50 -7.52
CA ALA A 370 -19.78 15.78 -7.55
C ALA A 370 -20.14 16.96 -8.48
N GLU A 371 -19.34 18.02 -8.52
CA GLU A 371 -19.49 19.14 -9.47
C GLU A 371 -19.42 18.69 -10.93
N ILE A 372 -18.68 17.61 -11.22
CA ILE A 372 -18.51 17.05 -12.57
C ILE A 372 -19.55 15.97 -12.87
N THR A 373 -19.90 15.15 -11.87
CA THR A 373 -20.73 13.94 -12.05
C THR A 373 -22.20 14.12 -11.66
N GLY A 374 -22.59 15.24 -11.06
CA GLY A 374 -24.00 15.56 -10.74
C GLY A 374 -24.48 15.09 -9.35
N GLY A 375 -23.58 15.01 -8.35
CA GLY A 375 -23.93 14.72 -6.95
C GLY A 375 -24.08 15.97 -6.08
N ASP A 376 -24.41 15.81 -4.79
CA ASP A 376 -24.38 16.93 -3.82
C ASP A 376 -22.93 17.28 -3.44
N PRO A 377 -22.36 18.41 -3.90
CA PRO A 377 -20.98 18.77 -3.61
C PRO A 377 -20.75 19.14 -2.13
N SER A 378 -21.81 19.25 -1.33
CA SER A 378 -21.75 19.52 0.11
C SER A 378 -21.73 18.27 0.98
N TYR A 379 -21.98 17.09 0.41
CA TYR A 379 -22.00 15.84 1.14
C TYR A 379 -20.64 15.54 1.80
N GLN A 380 -20.69 15.06 3.05
CA GLN A 380 -19.52 14.66 3.82
C GLN A 380 -19.74 13.27 4.40
N PHE A 381 -18.80 12.36 4.14
CA PHE A 381 -18.81 11.04 4.76
C PHE A 381 -18.08 11.10 6.11
N PRO A 382 -18.58 10.45 7.17
CA PRO A 382 -17.98 10.54 8.49
C PRO A 382 -16.57 9.94 8.56
N THR A 383 -15.63 10.69 9.15
CA THR A 383 -14.35 10.16 9.63
C THR A 383 -14.53 9.61 11.05
N PHE A 384 -13.83 8.54 11.41
CA PHE A 384 -14.03 7.92 12.73
C PHE A 384 -13.39 8.72 13.87
N TYR A 385 -12.57 9.74 13.59
CA TYR A 385 -12.11 10.73 14.57
C TYR A 385 -12.02 12.14 13.94
N PRO A 386 -12.03 13.21 14.76
CA PRO A 386 -11.82 14.58 14.27
C PRO A 386 -10.37 14.79 13.86
N LYS A 387 -10.14 15.13 12.58
CA LYS A 387 -8.80 15.47 12.09
C LYS A 387 -8.20 16.68 12.82
N ARG A 388 -6.94 16.55 13.26
CA ARG A 388 -6.12 17.68 13.76
C ARG A 388 -5.09 18.21 12.76
N THR A 389 -4.30 17.34 12.14
CA THR A 389 -3.14 17.74 11.31
C THR A 389 -3.05 17.00 9.97
N ARG A 390 -2.18 17.47 9.07
CA ARG A 390 -1.95 16.92 7.73
C ARG A 390 -0.61 17.41 7.11
N PRO A 391 -0.11 16.72 6.07
CA PRO A 391 -0.47 15.36 5.65
C PRO A 391 -0.05 14.25 6.63
N SER A 392 -0.80 13.16 6.59
CA SER A 392 -0.40 11.87 7.17
C SER A 392 0.25 10.96 6.12
N ALA A 393 0.72 9.77 6.49
CA ALA A 393 1.16 8.74 5.54
C ALA A 393 0.72 7.35 6.05
N GLY A 394 1.66 6.49 6.48
CA GLY A 394 1.40 5.18 7.05
C GLY A 394 0.62 5.19 8.36
N ALA A 395 -0.03 4.05 8.64
CA ALA A 395 -0.88 3.82 9.80
C ALA A 395 -0.75 2.38 10.29
N GLU A 396 -0.98 2.15 11.58
CA GLU A 396 -0.91 0.83 12.21
C GLU A 396 -1.87 0.77 13.42
N LEU A 397 -2.28 -0.43 13.82
CA LEU A 397 -3.01 -0.67 15.06
C LEU A 397 -2.06 -1.25 16.12
N VAL A 398 -2.15 -0.76 17.35
CA VAL A 398 -1.39 -1.35 18.47
C VAL A 398 -1.92 -2.75 18.76
N SER A 399 -1.16 -3.79 18.40
CA SER A 399 -1.42 -5.18 18.78
C SER A 399 -0.09 -5.87 19.14
N SER A 400 0.40 -5.56 20.34
CA SER A 400 1.65 -6.10 20.86
C SER A 400 1.66 -6.09 22.38
N ARG A 401 1.82 -7.25 23.01
CA ARG A 401 1.93 -7.35 24.48
C ARG A 401 3.18 -6.68 25.06
N HIS A 402 4.17 -6.35 24.21
CA HIS A 402 5.30 -5.52 24.62
C HIS A 402 4.84 -4.10 25.00
N PHE A 403 3.75 -3.60 24.42
CA PHE A 403 3.17 -2.28 24.72
C PHE A 403 2.09 -2.40 25.82
N PRO A 404 1.77 -1.32 26.55
CA PRO A 404 0.75 -1.30 27.60
C PRO A 404 -0.64 -1.80 27.18
N ASP A 405 -1.40 -2.32 28.13
CA ASP A 405 -2.69 -2.98 27.87
C ASP A 405 -3.78 -1.96 27.50
N ASP A 406 -3.66 -0.73 28.03
CA ASP A 406 -4.60 0.38 27.83
C ASP A 406 -4.47 1.06 26.46
N VAL A 407 -3.41 0.75 25.70
CA VAL A 407 -3.20 1.27 24.33
C VAL A 407 -3.50 0.24 23.24
N GLN A 408 -3.83 -1.00 23.59
CA GLN A 408 -4.12 -2.04 22.60
C GLN A 408 -5.37 -1.67 21.79
N GLY A 409 -5.28 -1.79 20.47
CA GLY A 409 -6.31 -1.36 19.52
C GLY A 409 -6.27 0.13 19.16
N ASN A 410 -5.34 0.92 19.72
CA ASN A 410 -5.18 2.30 19.30
C ASN A 410 -4.70 2.39 17.84
N PHE A 411 -5.22 3.39 17.11
CA PHE A 411 -4.83 3.71 15.75
C PHE A 411 -3.67 4.71 15.74
N LEU A 412 -2.52 4.24 15.26
CA LEU A 412 -1.33 5.05 15.05
C LEU A 412 -1.35 5.65 13.65
N LEU A 413 -0.96 6.92 13.56
CA LEU A 413 -0.89 7.62 12.29
C LEU A 413 0.38 8.44 12.20
N THR A 414 1.16 8.23 11.14
CA THR A 414 2.32 9.06 10.84
C THR A 414 1.88 10.44 10.36
N ASN A 415 2.52 11.50 10.84
CA ASN A 415 2.39 12.85 10.31
C ASN A 415 3.77 13.31 9.82
N CYS A 416 3.97 13.33 8.51
CA CYS A 416 5.27 13.64 7.90
C CYS A 416 5.52 15.15 7.74
N ILE A 417 4.48 16.00 7.87
CA ILE A 417 4.57 17.46 7.78
C ILE A 417 3.74 18.11 8.87
N GLY A 418 4.29 19.13 9.52
CA GLY A 418 3.64 19.81 10.62
C GLY A 418 4.27 19.32 11.91
N ASP A 419 3.60 18.39 12.57
CA ASP A 419 4.04 17.89 13.89
C ASP A 419 5.23 16.95 13.79
N ARG A 420 5.42 16.23 12.67
CA ARG A 420 6.52 15.25 12.53
C ARG A 420 6.47 14.23 13.66
N ALA A 421 5.36 13.49 13.71
CA ALA A 421 4.98 12.68 14.86
C ALA A 421 4.34 11.35 14.44
N ILE A 422 4.33 10.40 15.37
CA ILE A 422 3.45 9.24 15.37
C ILE A 422 2.28 9.58 16.30
N LEU A 423 1.18 10.01 15.70
CA LEU A 423 -0.06 10.31 16.41
C LEU A 423 -0.69 9.03 16.92
N ASN A 424 -1.45 9.13 18.01
CA ASN A 424 -2.05 8.00 18.70
C ASN A 424 -3.52 8.30 18.96
N HIS A 425 -4.41 7.40 18.56
CA HIS A 425 -5.85 7.57 18.71
C HIS A 425 -6.45 6.36 19.41
N LYS A 426 -7.13 6.58 20.52
CA LYS A 426 -7.93 5.52 21.16
C LYS A 426 -9.14 5.22 20.29
N VAL A 427 -9.29 3.98 19.87
CA VAL A 427 -10.43 3.52 19.05
C VAL A 427 -11.43 2.80 19.95
N SER A 428 -12.71 3.07 19.74
CA SER A 428 -13.81 2.42 20.44
C SER A 428 -14.94 2.09 19.48
N GLU A 429 -15.69 1.04 19.79
CA GLU A 429 -16.90 0.72 19.03
C GLU A 429 -17.97 1.79 19.28
N GLY A 430 -18.58 2.28 18.21
CA GLY A 430 -19.80 3.10 18.24
C GLY A 430 -21.04 2.21 18.08
N GLN A 431 -22.08 2.75 17.45
CA GLN A 431 -23.25 1.97 17.04
C GLN A 431 -22.85 0.94 15.96
N SER A 432 -23.09 1.21 14.67
CA SER A 432 -22.58 0.34 13.60
C SER A 432 -21.07 0.48 13.41
N GLY A 433 -20.53 1.68 13.57
CA GLY A 433 -19.14 2.03 13.27
C GLY A 433 -18.21 2.18 14.46
N PHE A 434 -17.26 3.12 14.33
CA PHE A 434 -16.17 3.36 15.27
C PHE A 434 -16.04 4.84 15.62
N ASN A 435 -15.56 5.11 16.82
CA ASN A 435 -15.17 6.43 17.30
C ASN A 435 -13.70 6.42 17.70
N GLY A 436 -13.02 7.53 17.45
CA GLY A 436 -11.62 7.72 17.80
C GLY A 436 -11.40 9.04 18.54
N GLU A 437 -10.51 8.99 19.52
CA GLU A 437 -10.07 10.14 20.30
C GLU A 437 -8.55 10.24 20.20
N GLU A 438 -8.02 11.36 19.70
CA GLU A 438 -6.59 11.60 19.72
C GLU A 438 -6.11 11.73 21.18
N VAL A 439 -5.13 10.92 21.55
CA VAL A 439 -4.45 10.95 22.85
C VAL A 439 -3.02 11.44 22.65
N THR A 440 -2.20 11.39 23.71
CA THR A 440 -0.80 11.84 23.63
C THR A 440 -0.08 11.11 22.48
N PRO A 441 0.55 11.82 21.52
CA PRO A 441 1.32 11.22 20.45
C PRO A 441 2.39 10.28 21.01
N LEU A 442 2.61 9.15 20.34
CA LEU A 442 3.57 8.13 20.78
C LEU A 442 5.01 8.65 20.65
N VAL A 443 5.29 9.33 19.53
CA VAL A 443 6.60 9.91 19.21
C VAL A 443 6.40 11.28 18.57
N TYR A 444 7.25 12.23 18.94
CA TYR A 444 7.42 13.54 18.31
C TYR A 444 8.92 13.82 18.18
N CYS A 445 9.35 14.55 17.14
CA CYS A 445 10.75 14.95 16.99
C CYS A 445 10.89 16.43 16.67
N GLU A 446 11.82 17.11 17.35
CA GLU A 446 12.13 18.52 17.09
C GLU A 446 12.97 18.72 15.82
N ASP A 447 13.52 17.63 15.23
CA ASP A 447 14.26 17.71 13.97
C ASP A 447 13.34 18.12 12.81
N GLY A 448 13.75 19.20 12.11
CA GLY A 448 13.23 19.68 10.84
C GLY A 448 13.01 18.61 9.78
N ASN A 449 13.87 17.60 9.79
CA ASN A 449 13.96 16.58 8.77
C ASN A 449 13.33 15.26 9.18
N PHE A 450 12.85 15.06 10.42
CA PHE A 450 12.12 13.84 10.76
C PHE A 450 10.82 13.76 9.95
N ARG A 451 10.72 12.77 9.07
CA ARG A 451 9.59 12.55 8.15
C ARG A 451 9.11 11.10 8.30
N PRO A 452 8.33 10.79 9.37
CA PRO A 452 7.78 9.45 9.50
C PRO A 452 6.79 9.21 8.37
N VAL A 453 7.03 8.18 7.56
CA VAL A 453 6.17 7.85 6.40
C VAL A 453 5.54 6.47 6.48
N ASP A 454 6.12 5.57 7.27
CA ASP A 454 5.58 4.23 7.49
C ASP A 454 5.92 3.69 8.89
N VAL A 455 5.07 2.81 9.42
CA VAL A 455 5.21 2.18 10.74
C VAL A 455 4.64 0.77 10.77
N GLN A 456 5.31 -0.15 11.47
CA GLN A 456 4.81 -1.52 11.66
C GLN A 456 5.41 -2.17 12.90
N PHE A 457 4.65 -3.07 13.54
CA PHE A 457 5.18 -3.90 14.62
C PHE A 457 6.06 -5.03 14.09
N ALA A 458 7.24 -5.18 14.68
CA ALA A 458 8.17 -6.27 14.44
C ALA A 458 7.73 -7.56 15.17
N PRO A 459 8.28 -8.73 14.80
CA PRO A 459 7.97 -10.01 15.47
C PRO A 459 8.34 -10.07 16.96
N ASP A 460 9.25 -9.21 17.41
CA ASP A 460 9.62 -9.07 18.83
C ASP A 460 8.67 -8.15 19.62
N GLY A 461 7.62 -7.64 18.97
CA GLY A 461 6.61 -6.76 19.56
C GLY A 461 6.99 -5.28 19.64
N SER A 462 8.19 -4.89 19.18
CA SER A 462 8.57 -3.47 19.10
C SER A 462 8.01 -2.80 17.86
N LEU A 463 7.88 -1.46 17.86
CA LEU A 463 7.35 -0.69 16.72
C LEU A 463 8.49 -0.06 15.93
N TYR A 464 8.51 -0.27 14.61
CA TYR A 464 9.50 0.30 13.70
C TYR A 464 8.91 1.50 12.96
N ILE A 465 9.75 2.50 12.70
CA ILE A 465 9.39 3.75 12.01
C ILE A 465 10.38 3.98 10.87
N ILE A 466 9.85 4.20 9.67
CA ILE A 466 10.61 4.73 8.53
C ILE A 466 10.65 6.25 8.67
N ASP A 467 11.84 6.79 8.89
CA ASP A 467 12.14 8.20 8.75
C ASP A 467 12.77 8.45 7.38
N TRP A 468 12.00 9.07 6.49
CA TRP A 468 12.49 9.49 5.18
C TRP A 468 13.62 10.54 5.30
N HIS A 469 13.79 11.17 6.46
CA HIS A 469 14.83 12.15 6.80
C HIS A 469 15.12 13.16 5.68
N ASN A 470 14.16 14.02 5.34
CA ASN A 470 14.28 14.89 4.17
C ASN A 470 13.76 16.31 4.42
N ALA A 471 14.51 17.30 3.93
CA ALA A 471 14.16 18.72 4.03
C ALA A 471 13.07 19.11 3.02
N LEU A 472 13.10 18.54 1.81
CA LEU A 472 12.26 18.89 0.66
C LEU A 472 11.40 17.71 0.19
N ILE A 473 10.14 17.72 0.60
CA ILE A 473 9.22 16.59 0.38
C ILE A 473 8.03 16.89 -0.56
N GLY A 474 7.93 18.12 -1.08
CA GLY A 474 6.84 18.51 -2.00
C GLY A 474 7.31 18.66 -3.45
N HIS A 475 6.41 18.42 -4.41
CA HIS A 475 6.66 18.60 -5.86
C HIS A 475 6.09 19.91 -6.43
N LEU A 476 5.28 20.64 -5.64
CA LEU A 476 4.61 21.87 -6.08
C LEU A 476 5.44 23.11 -5.76
N GLN A 477 6.14 23.09 -4.63
CA GLN A 477 6.76 24.26 -4.05
C GLN A 477 8.13 24.56 -4.67
N HIS A 478 8.85 23.51 -5.06
CA HIS A 478 10.20 23.58 -5.59
C HIS A 478 10.30 22.74 -6.85
N ASN A 479 11.21 23.12 -7.76
CA ASN A 479 11.44 22.40 -9.00
C ASN A 479 11.77 20.92 -8.71
N LEU A 480 11.41 19.98 -9.59
CA LEU A 480 11.83 18.57 -9.46
C LEU A 480 13.35 18.40 -9.53
N ARG A 481 14.06 19.36 -10.13
CA ARG A 481 15.53 19.46 -10.16
C ARG A 481 16.07 20.59 -9.28
N GLU A 482 15.37 20.93 -8.20
CA GLU A 482 15.92 21.89 -7.24
C GLU A 482 17.23 21.33 -6.64
N PRO A 483 18.35 22.09 -6.65
CA PRO A 483 19.68 21.56 -6.34
C PRO A 483 19.89 21.02 -4.92
N ASN A 484 19.04 21.37 -3.95
CA ASN A 484 19.12 20.92 -2.56
C ASN A 484 18.16 19.77 -2.24
N ARG A 485 17.52 19.16 -3.25
CA ARG A 485 16.78 17.91 -3.03
C ARG A 485 17.75 16.83 -2.58
N ASP A 486 17.41 16.18 -1.48
CA ASP A 486 18.21 15.09 -0.96
C ASP A 486 17.84 13.75 -1.61
N HIS A 487 18.89 12.97 -1.85
CA HIS A 487 18.85 11.67 -2.52
C HIS A 487 19.52 10.59 -1.67
N SER A 488 19.82 10.84 -0.40
CA SER A 488 20.79 10.01 0.34
C SER A 488 20.45 9.74 1.80
N HIS A 489 19.62 10.54 2.45
CA HIS A 489 19.32 10.41 3.87
C HIS A 489 18.10 9.50 4.12
N GLY A 490 18.11 8.81 5.26
CA GLY A 490 17.10 7.82 5.56
C GLY A 490 17.42 6.98 6.78
N ARG A 491 16.45 6.82 7.68
CA ARG A 491 16.66 6.16 8.97
C ARG A 491 15.53 5.25 9.35
N ILE A 492 15.87 4.21 10.11
CA ILE A 492 14.94 3.31 10.77
C ILE A 492 15.08 3.49 12.27
N TRP A 493 13.96 3.77 12.93
CA TRP A 493 13.87 3.89 14.38
C TRP A 493 13.03 2.75 14.96
N ARG A 494 13.37 2.30 16.16
CA ARG A 494 12.60 1.31 16.92
C ARG A 494 12.14 1.90 18.24
N VAL A 495 10.87 1.69 18.56
CA VAL A 495 10.21 2.10 19.80
C VAL A 495 9.87 0.88 20.66
N THR A 496 10.28 0.92 21.92
CA THR A 496 10.03 -0.10 22.94
C THR A 496 9.42 0.52 24.20
N TYR A 497 8.83 -0.32 25.05
CA TYR A 497 8.31 0.09 26.36
C TYR A 497 9.22 -0.40 27.49
N LYS A 498 9.61 0.51 28.38
CA LYS A 498 10.55 0.24 29.47
C LYS A 498 9.98 -0.77 30.46
N GLY A 499 10.81 -1.74 30.85
CA GLY A 499 10.46 -2.71 31.88
C GLY A 499 9.46 -3.78 31.45
N ARG A 500 9.03 -3.79 30.18
CA ARG A 500 8.32 -4.92 29.56
C ARG A 500 9.30 -5.72 28.70
N PRO A 501 9.33 -7.06 28.80
CA PRO A 501 10.18 -7.87 27.93
C PRO A 501 9.74 -7.72 26.47
N LEU A 502 10.70 -7.82 25.54
CA LEU A 502 10.37 -8.10 24.15
C LEU A 502 9.72 -9.47 24.04
N LEU A 503 8.95 -9.68 22.97
CA LEU A 503 8.35 -10.96 22.66
C LEU A 503 9.39 -11.89 22.04
N ASP A 504 9.25 -13.19 22.29
CA ASP A 504 9.99 -14.19 21.53
C ASP A 504 9.43 -14.23 20.10
N ALA A 505 10.28 -13.89 19.13
CA ALA A 505 9.89 -13.90 17.73
C ALA A 505 9.41 -15.32 17.33
N PRO A 506 8.18 -15.47 16.81
CA PRO A 506 7.62 -16.76 16.46
C PRO A 506 8.35 -17.37 15.26
N LYS A 507 8.54 -18.69 15.29
CA LYS A 507 9.07 -19.42 14.13
C LYS A 507 7.95 -19.60 13.09
N ILE A 508 8.04 -18.88 11.98
CA ILE A 508 7.10 -18.99 10.85
C ILE A 508 7.78 -19.68 9.67
N ALA A 509 8.95 -19.17 9.23
CA ALA A 509 9.70 -19.80 8.15
C ALA A 509 10.07 -21.25 8.48
N GLY A 510 9.65 -22.18 7.60
CA GLY A 510 9.90 -23.61 7.76
C GLY A 510 9.16 -24.27 8.94
N ALA A 511 8.12 -23.63 9.48
CA ALA A 511 7.18 -24.26 10.40
C ALA A 511 6.25 -25.24 9.67
N SER A 512 5.73 -26.24 10.38
CA SER A 512 4.68 -27.12 9.83
C SER A 512 3.34 -26.40 9.74
N ILE A 513 2.40 -26.94 8.95
CA ILE A 513 1.04 -26.38 8.85
C ILE A 513 0.37 -26.34 10.22
N GLU A 514 0.56 -27.37 11.05
CA GLU A 514 0.03 -27.45 12.41
C GLU A 514 0.64 -26.39 13.32
N GLU A 515 1.96 -26.18 13.25
CA GLU A 515 2.64 -25.11 14.01
C GLU A 515 2.13 -23.73 13.59
N LEU A 516 1.91 -23.50 12.30
CA LEU A 516 1.37 -22.24 11.76
C LEU A 516 -0.08 -21.99 12.21
N LEU A 517 -0.92 -23.03 12.25
CA LEU A 517 -2.30 -22.92 12.75
C LEU A 517 -2.32 -22.58 14.26
N GLU A 518 -1.38 -23.10 15.05
CA GLU A 518 -1.25 -22.70 16.45
C GLU A 518 -0.84 -21.23 16.62
N LEU A 519 -0.07 -20.67 15.67
CA LEU A 519 0.23 -19.23 15.67
C LEU A 519 -1.01 -18.36 15.46
N LEU A 520 -2.13 -18.87 14.91
CA LEU A 520 -3.39 -18.12 14.81
C LEU A 520 -4.06 -17.90 16.18
N LYS A 521 -3.56 -18.52 17.26
CA LYS A 521 -4.02 -18.30 18.63
C LYS A 521 -3.32 -17.15 19.34
N VAL A 522 -2.16 -16.71 18.86
CA VAL A 522 -1.38 -15.68 19.58
C VAL A 522 -2.09 -14.33 19.53
N TYR A 523 -1.74 -13.45 20.45
CA TYR A 523 -2.36 -12.13 20.61
C TYR A 523 -1.98 -11.15 19.49
N GLU A 524 -0.73 -11.22 19.03
CA GLU A 524 -0.13 -10.27 18.09
C GLU A 524 -0.72 -10.41 16.67
N ASP A 525 -1.37 -9.36 16.19
CA ASP A 525 -2.07 -9.37 14.90
C ASP A 525 -1.09 -9.60 13.74
N ARG A 526 0.11 -8.99 13.79
CA ARG A 526 1.16 -9.18 12.76
C ARG A 526 1.75 -10.59 12.74
N THR A 527 1.76 -11.32 13.86
CA THR A 527 2.12 -12.74 13.85
C THR A 527 1.08 -13.57 13.12
N ARG A 528 -0.21 -13.38 13.42
CA ARG A 528 -1.30 -14.09 12.73
C ARG A 528 -1.34 -13.75 11.24
N TYR A 529 -1.11 -12.48 10.91
CA TYR A 529 -0.95 -11.99 9.54
C TYR A 529 0.13 -12.76 8.78
N ASN A 530 1.35 -12.88 9.33
CA ASN A 530 2.44 -13.62 8.70
C ASN A 530 2.18 -15.14 8.66
N ALA A 531 1.54 -15.71 9.68
CA ALA A 531 1.15 -17.13 9.67
C ALA A 531 0.13 -17.43 8.55
N ARG A 532 -0.88 -16.58 8.33
CA ARG A 532 -1.83 -16.72 7.21
C ARG A 532 -1.13 -16.62 5.85
N ARG A 533 -0.17 -15.69 5.70
CA ARG A 533 0.64 -15.54 4.49
C ARG A 533 1.45 -16.81 4.20
N GLU A 534 2.07 -17.39 5.22
CA GLU A 534 2.83 -18.65 5.08
C GLU A 534 1.89 -19.81 4.73
N LEU A 535 0.77 -19.97 5.45
CA LEU A 535 -0.24 -21.00 5.15
C LEU A 535 -0.74 -20.94 3.70
N ALA A 536 -0.81 -19.75 3.09
CA ALA A 536 -1.19 -19.59 1.69
C ALA A 536 -0.23 -20.27 0.70
N LEU A 537 1.04 -20.49 1.07
CA LEU A 537 2.07 -21.13 0.25
C LEU A 537 1.98 -22.65 0.23
N HIS A 538 1.35 -23.23 1.25
CA HIS A 538 1.25 -24.68 1.37
C HIS A 538 0.17 -25.28 0.45
N PRO A 539 0.29 -26.57 0.09
CA PRO A 539 -0.72 -27.25 -0.71
C PRO A 539 -2.12 -27.17 -0.08
N THR A 540 -3.10 -26.73 -0.88
CA THR A 540 -4.46 -26.45 -0.41
C THR A 540 -5.10 -27.62 0.33
N GLU A 541 -5.00 -28.84 -0.20
CA GLU A 541 -5.59 -30.03 0.43
C GLU A 541 -5.00 -30.30 1.82
N ALA A 542 -3.69 -30.09 1.99
CA ALA A 542 -3.02 -30.28 3.28
C ALA A 542 -3.45 -29.22 4.30
N VAL A 543 -3.50 -27.95 3.89
CA VAL A 543 -3.94 -26.85 4.76
C VAL A 543 -5.39 -27.04 5.19
N VAL A 544 -6.28 -27.36 4.25
CA VAL A 544 -7.71 -27.64 4.52
C VAL A 544 -7.88 -28.77 5.52
N SER A 545 -7.20 -29.90 5.31
CA SER A 545 -7.28 -31.06 6.19
C SER A 545 -6.78 -30.76 7.61
N ALA A 546 -5.64 -30.07 7.72
CA ALA A 546 -5.09 -29.65 9.00
C ALA A 546 -5.99 -28.62 9.70
N THR A 547 -6.59 -27.68 8.95
CA THR A 547 -7.50 -26.66 9.49
C THR A 547 -8.76 -27.30 10.06
N HIS A 548 -9.37 -28.29 9.39
CA HIS A 548 -10.49 -29.04 9.95
C HIS A 548 -10.12 -29.76 11.25
N THR A 549 -8.94 -30.39 11.29
CA THR A 549 -8.45 -31.08 12.49
C THR A 549 -8.23 -30.09 13.64
N TRP A 550 -7.61 -28.95 13.34
CA TRP A 550 -7.36 -27.87 14.30
C TRP A 550 -8.67 -27.32 14.88
N LEU A 551 -9.64 -26.99 14.02
CA LEU A 551 -10.96 -26.49 14.43
C LEU A 551 -11.72 -27.49 15.32
N ALA A 552 -11.62 -28.80 15.03
CA ALA A 552 -12.25 -29.84 15.83
C ALA A 552 -11.65 -29.98 17.24
N ASN A 553 -10.41 -29.54 17.43
CA ASN A 553 -9.68 -29.61 18.71
C ASN A 553 -9.70 -28.28 19.49
N LEU A 554 -10.36 -27.24 18.98
CA LEU A 554 -10.52 -25.98 19.72
C LEU A 554 -11.44 -26.17 20.93
N ASP A 555 -11.08 -25.52 22.05
CA ASP A 555 -11.90 -25.49 23.25
C ASP A 555 -13.11 -24.56 23.02
N ALA A 556 -14.31 -25.13 23.06
CA ALA A 556 -15.55 -24.37 22.86
C ALA A 556 -15.88 -23.41 24.01
N GLU A 557 -15.22 -23.54 25.15
CA GLU A 557 -15.36 -22.66 26.31
C GLU A 557 -14.29 -21.54 26.33
N ASP A 558 -13.36 -21.51 25.36
CA ASP A 558 -12.39 -20.42 25.20
C ASP A 558 -13.12 -19.11 24.85
N GLU A 559 -12.77 -18.01 25.53
CA GLU A 559 -13.34 -16.68 25.26
C GLU A 559 -13.07 -16.21 23.82
N GLU A 560 -11.97 -16.69 23.22
CA GLU A 560 -11.58 -16.39 21.84
C GLU A 560 -12.10 -17.41 20.82
N TYR A 561 -12.93 -18.39 21.24
CA TYR A 561 -13.38 -19.50 20.38
C TYR A 561 -13.95 -19.03 19.04
N GLU A 562 -14.84 -18.04 19.05
CA GLU A 562 -15.48 -17.55 17.83
C GLU A 562 -14.50 -16.76 16.93
N ARG A 563 -13.50 -16.10 17.52
CA ARG A 563 -12.40 -15.50 16.76
C ARG A 563 -11.53 -16.57 16.12
N LEU A 564 -11.25 -17.67 16.81
CA LEU A 564 -10.45 -18.79 16.29
C LEU A 564 -11.19 -19.53 15.17
N LEU A 565 -12.51 -19.71 15.30
CA LEU A 565 -13.34 -20.19 14.19
C LEU A 565 -13.25 -19.26 12.97
N LEU A 566 -13.26 -17.94 13.20
CA LEU A 566 -13.11 -16.95 12.13
C LEU A 566 -11.72 -17.01 11.47
N GLU A 567 -10.65 -17.22 12.22
CA GLU A 567 -9.32 -17.49 11.65
C GLU A 567 -9.35 -18.71 10.72
N GLY A 568 -9.99 -19.80 11.14
CA GLY A 568 -10.19 -20.97 10.28
C GLY A 568 -10.98 -20.65 9.01
N LEU A 569 -12.06 -19.88 9.12
CA LEU A 569 -12.87 -19.45 7.96
C LEU A 569 -12.03 -18.64 6.96
N TRP A 570 -11.17 -17.76 7.45
CA TRP A 570 -10.25 -16.99 6.62
C TRP A 570 -9.14 -17.84 5.98
N VAL A 571 -8.68 -18.90 6.65
CA VAL A 571 -7.77 -19.88 6.03
C VAL A 571 -8.45 -20.58 4.85
N PHE A 572 -9.70 -21.04 5.00
CA PHE A 572 -10.47 -21.59 3.88
C PHE A 572 -10.64 -20.58 2.73
N GLN A 573 -10.96 -19.32 3.06
CA GLN A 573 -11.07 -18.23 2.09
C GLN A 573 -9.77 -17.97 1.33
N THR A 574 -8.64 -17.93 2.02
CA THR A 574 -7.30 -17.76 1.43
C THR A 574 -6.94 -18.93 0.50
N GLN A 575 -7.39 -20.14 0.85
CA GLN A 575 -7.22 -21.34 0.03
C GLN A 575 -8.23 -21.43 -1.12
N ASN A 576 -9.15 -20.47 -1.26
CA ASN A 576 -10.24 -20.47 -2.23
C ASN A 576 -11.12 -21.74 -2.12
N VAL A 577 -11.42 -22.14 -0.88
CA VAL A 577 -12.33 -23.24 -0.54
C VAL A 577 -13.53 -22.69 0.22
N ILE A 578 -14.73 -23.00 -0.25
CA ILE A 578 -15.98 -22.53 0.35
C ILE A 578 -16.34 -23.48 1.50
N GLU A 579 -16.19 -23.02 2.74
CA GLU A 579 -16.61 -23.80 3.91
C GLU A 579 -17.96 -23.29 4.45
N GLN A 580 -19.05 -23.81 3.90
CA GLN A 580 -20.41 -23.32 4.18
C GLN A 580 -20.86 -23.64 5.61
N ASP A 581 -20.48 -24.78 6.18
CA ASP A 581 -20.91 -25.17 7.53
C ASP A 581 -20.30 -24.25 8.59
N LEU A 582 -18.99 -24.00 8.49
CA LEU A 582 -18.30 -23.03 9.32
C LEU A 582 -18.83 -21.60 9.12
N LEU A 583 -19.11 -21.20 7.88
CA LEU A 583 -19.73 -19.90 7.58
C LEU A 583 -21.09 -19.77 8.29
N HIS A 584 -21.97 -20.77 8.16
CA HIS A 584 -23.27 -20.78 8.82
C HIS A 584 -23.13 -20.72 10.35
N LYS A 585 -22.16 -21.44 10.92
CA LYS A 585 -21.88 -21.38 12.36
C LYS A 585 -21.52 -19.96 12.80
N LEU A 586 -20.59 -19.30 12.09
CA LEU A 586 -20.14 -17.95 12.41
C LEU A 586 -21.19 -16.87 12.13
N LEU A 587 -22.04 -17.04 11.12
CA LEU A 587 -23.21 -16.18 10.91
C LEU A 587 -24.16 -16.19 12.12
N ASN A 588 -24.12 -17.23 12.97
CA ASN A 588 -24.94 -17.38 14.17
C ASN A 588 -24.12 -17.32 15.49
N ALA A 589 -22.88 -16.82 15.43
CA ALA A 589 -22.01 -16.61 16.58
C ALA A 589 -22.64 -15.69 17.64
N LYS A 590 -22.24 -15.81 18.90
CA LYS A 590 -22.67 -14.92 20.00
C LYS A 590 -22.06 -13.53 19.87
N ASP A 591 -20.80 -13.44 19.46
CA ASP A 591 -20.09 -12.20 19.23
C ASP A 591 -20.52 -11.57 17.90
N HIS A 592 -21.04 -10.34 17.96
CA HIS A 592 -21.47 -9.61 16.76
C HIS A 592 -20.31 -9.36 15.79
N ARG A 593 -19.06 -9.29 16.28
CA ARG A 593 -17.87 -9.05 15.44
C ARG A 593 -17.59 -10.28 14.57
N ALA A 594 -17.74 -11.49 15.13
CA ALA A 594 -17.66 -12.73 14.36
C ALA A 594 -18.78 -12.81 13.32
N ARG A 595 -20.02 -12.47 13.69
CA ARG A 595 -21.16 -12.42 12.74
C ARG A 595 -20.92 -11.42 11.61
N ALA A 596 -20.48 -10.22 11.92
CA ALA A 596 -20.17 -9.17 10.95
C ALA A 596 -19.06 -9.62 9.97
N ALA A 597 -17.99 -10.22 10.48
CA ALA A 597 -16.92 -10.76 9.65
C ALA A 597 -17.39 -11.93 8.77
N ALA A 598 -18.28 -12.79 9.27
CA ALA A 598 -18.87 -13.87 8.49
C ALA A 598 -19.74 -13.35 7.34
N VAL A 599 -20.52 -12.28 7.56
CA VAL A 599 -21.26 -11.61 6.49
C VAL A 599 -20.32 -11.03 5.43
N ARG A 600 -19.18 -10.46 5.85
CA ARG A 600 -18.15 -10.05 4.90
C ARG A 600 -17.65 -11.22 4.07
N VAL A 601 -17.31 -12.36 4.68
CA VAL A 601 -16.91 -13.58 3.94
C VAL A 601 -18.01 -14.03 2.98
N LEU A 602 -19.28 -14.05 3.42
CA LEU A 602 -20.42 -14.36 2.57
C LEU A 602 -20.47 -13.45 1.33
N SER A 603 -20.19 -12.15 1.45
CA SER A 603 -20.19 -11.25 0.27
C SER A 603 -19.13 -11.61 -0.78
N PHE A 604 -18.01 -12.24 -0.37
CA PHE A 604 -17.01 -12.76 -1.32
C PHE A 604 -17.40 -14.08 -1.97
N TRP A 605 -18.27 -14.84 -1.32
CA TRP A 605 -18.71 -16.17 -1.73
C TRP A 605 -20.15 -16.19 -2.21
N ILE A 606 -20.73 -15.03 -2.48
CA ILE A 606 -22.18 -14.85 -2.62
C ILE A 606 -22.77 -15.71 -3.76
N ASP A 607 -22.02 -15.88 -4.84
CA ASP A 607 -22.40 -16.72 -5.99
C ASP A 607 -22.16 -18.23 -5.78
N GLN A 608 -21.56 -18.62 -4.66
CA GLN A 608 -21.08 -19.98 -4.38
C GLN A 608 -21.67 -20.57 -3.08
N VAL A 609 -22.43 -19.78 -2.33
CA VAL A 609 -23.14 -20.21 -1.12
C VAL A 609 -24.60 -20.45 -1.45
N ASP A 610 -25.20 -21.48 -0.85
CA ASP A 610 -26.61 -21.78 -1.07
C ASP A 610 -27.50 -20.71 -0.42
N LYS A 611 -28.48 -20.20 -1.19
CA LYS A 611 -29.52 -19.27 -0.72
C LYS A 611 -28.95 -18.05 0.04
N PRO A 612 -28.01 -17.29 -0.55
CA PRO A 612 -27.32 -16.19 0.13
C PRO A 612 -28.29 -15.10 0.60
N LEU A 613 -29.36 -14.82 -0.14
CA LEU A 613 -30.39 -13.84 0.25
C LEU A 613 -31.14 -14.24 1.53
N GLU A 614 -31.43 -15.53 1.74
CA GLU A 614 -32.07 -16.00 2.99
C GLU A 614 -31.13 -15.77 4.19
N LEU A 615 -29.82 -15.99 4.00
CA LEU A 615 -28.81 -15.72 5.03
C LEU A 615 -28.72 -14.22 5.32
N LEU A 616 -28.61 -13.38 4.29
CA LEU A 616 -28.52 -11.92 4.42
C LEU A 616 -29.77 -11.33 5.06
N LYS A 617 -30.97 -11.80 4.70
CA LYS A 617 -32.24 -11.38 5.32
C LYS A 617 -32.22 -11.56 6.84
N LYS A 618 -31.69 -12.69 7.31
CA LYS A 618 -31.54 -12.95 8.74
C LYS A 618 -30.51 -12.02 9.42
N ARG A 619 -29.56 -11.46 8.67
CA ARG A 619 -28.50 -10.58 9.20
C ARG A 619 -28.87 -9.10 9.12
N VAL A 620 -29.68 -8.69 8.16
CA VAL A 620 -30.32 -7.35 8.16
C VAL A 620 -31.18 -7.16 9.41
N ALA A 621 -31.79 -8.24 9.90
CA ALA A 621 -32.56 -8.28 11.14
C ALA A 621 -31.73 -8.54 12.42
N ASP A 622 -30.39 -8.46 12.37
CA ASP A 622 -29.55 -8.74 13.54
C ASP A 622 -29.71 -7.67 14.64
N GLU A 623 -29.54 -8.09 15.90
CA GLU A 623 -29.62 -7.19 17.06
C GLU A 623 -28.55 -6.09 17.00
N HIS A 624 -27.37 -6.41 16.48
CA HIS A 624 -26.24 -5.49 16.47
C HIS A 624 -26.17 -4.70 15.14
N PRO A 625 -26.13 -3.36 15.19
CA PRO A 625 -26.18 -2.51 13.99
C PRO A 625 -25.02 -2.75 13.01
N ARG A 626 -23.82 -3.11 13.48
CA ARG A 626 -22.70 -3.47 12.59
C ARG A 626 -22.99 -4.69 11.72
N VAL A 627 -23.69 -5.70 12.24
CA VAL A 627 -24.04 -6.90 11.47
C VAL A 627 -25.07 -6.55 10.42
N ARG A 628 -26.04 -5.68 10.76
CA ARG A 628 -27.00 -5.12 9.80
C ARG A 628 -26.29 -4.35 8.69
N LEU A 629 -25.31 -3.51 9.03
CA LEU A 629 -24.52 -2.74 8.06
C LEU A 629 -23.80 -3.65 7.07
N GLU A 630 -23.08 -4.66 7.57
CA GLU A 630 -22.39 -5.63 6.73
C GLU A 630 -23.37 -6.38 5.81
N ALA A 631 -24.57 -6.71 6.30
CA ALA A 631 -25.59 -7.41 5.52
C ALA A 631 -26.18 -6.53 4.42
N VAL A 632 -26.51 -5.27 4.74
CA VAL A 632 -26.97 -4.27 3.75
C VAL A 632 -25.89 -4.07 2.70
N ARG A 633 -24.63 -3.85 3.11
CA ARG A 633 -23.50 -3.75 2.17
C ARG A 633 -23.40 -4.98 1.27
N ALA A 634 -23.52 -6.19 1.82
CA ALA A 634 -23.39 -7.42 1.04
C ALA A 634 -24.48 -7.56 -0.04
N LEU A 635 -25.68 -7.01 0.18
CA LEU A 635 -26.77 -7.02 -0.82
C LEU A 635 -26.41 -6.24 -2.09
N SER A 636 -25.52 -5.24 -2.01
CA SER A 636 -25.06 -4.51 -3.21
C SER A 636 -24.34 -5.40 -4.23
N PHE A 637 -23.83 -6.57 -3.82
CA PHE A 637 -23.22 -7.56 -4.72
C PHE A 637 -24.24 -8.55 -5.31
N THR A 638 -25.54 -8.31 -5.08
CA THR A 638 -26.65 -9.11 -5.62
C THR A 638 -27.52 -8.25 -6.54
N SER A 639 -28.61 -8.80 -7.05
CA SER A 639 -29.56 -8.07 -7.88
C SER A 639 -30.98 -8.63 -7.72
N GLY A 640 -31.97 -7.82 -8.11
CA GLY A 640 -33.38 -8.19 -8.16
C GLY A 640 -34.22 -7.67 -6.99
N ASP A 641 -35.54 -7.67 -7.18
CA ASP A 641 -36.51 -7.07 -6.26
C ASP A 641 -36.42 -7.62 -4.83
N GLU A 642 -36.11 -8.91 -4.66
CA GLU A 642 -35.94 -9.53 -3.34
C GLU A 642 -34.78 -8.89 -2.56
N ALA A 643 -33.68 -8.53 -3.22
CA ALA A 643 -32.55 -7.87 -2.56
C ALA A 643 -32.92 -6.46 -2.10
N VAL A 644 -33.72 -5.73 -2.89
CA VAL A 644 -34.27 -4.41 -2.53
C VAL A 644 -35.15 -4.52 -1.27
N GLU A 645 -36.10 -5.46 -1.27
CA GLU A 645 -36.99 -5.68 -0.12
C GLU A 645 -36.18 -6.01 1.14
N ILE A 646 -35.20 -6.90 1.03
CA ILE A 646 -34.34 -7.28 2.16
C ILE A 646 -33.50 -6.09 2.63
N ALA A 647 -32.96 -5.25 1.75
CA ALA A 647 -32.17 -4.09 2.17
C ALA A 647 -33.02 -3.10 2.97
N LEU A 648 -34.24 -2.83 2.51
CA LEU A 648 -35.18 -1.91 3.16
C LEU A 648 -35.71 -2.42 4.51
N ASP A 649 -35.68 -3.73 4.78
CA ASP A 649 -36.06 -4.30 6.08
C ASP A 649 -35.22 -3.73 7.24
N VAL A 650 -34.02 -3.18 6.95
CA VAL A 650 -33.17 -2.53 7.96
C VAL A 650 -33.85 -1.32 8.60
N LEU A 651 -34.76 -0.65 7.89
CA LEU A 651 -35.50 0.53 8.37
C LEU A 651 -36.49 0.21 9.51
N ASN A 652 -36.70 -1.08 9.81
CA ASN A 652 -37.45 -1.50 10.99
C ASN A 652 -36.63 -1.43 12.29
N TYR A 653 -35.36 -1.04 12.22
CA TYR A 653 -34.42 -0.99 13.35
C TYR A 653 -33.80 0.42 13.48
N ASP A 654 -33.10 0.64 14.60
CA ASP A 654 -32.37 1.87 14.82
C ASP A 654 -31.28 2.06 13.76
N MET A 655 -31.28 3.25 13.16
CA MET A 655 -30.35 3.69 12.13
C MET A 655 -29.33 4.67 12.73
N ASP A 656 -28.13 4.66 12.15
CA ASP A 656 -27.08 5.66 12.37
C ASP A 656 -26.54 6.13 11.02
N ASP A 657 -25.66 7.14 11.03
CA ASP A 657 -25.16 7.77 9.81
C ASP A 657 -24.44 6.77 8.87
N TYR A 658 -23.72 5.80 9.43
CA TYR A 658 -23.00 4.80 8.64
C TYR A 658 -23.97 3.77 8.03
N LEU A 659 -24.96 3.32 8.79
CA LEU A 659 -25.96 2.37 8.30
C LEU A 659 -26.89 3.00 7.28
N GLN A 660 -27.31 4.25 7.50
CA GLN A 660 -28.09 5.02 6.54
C GLN A 660 -27.32 5.21 5.24
N TYR A 661 -26.06 5.64 5.33
CA TYR A 661 -25.19 5.75 4.16
C TYR A 661 -25.05 4.43 3.39
N THR A 662 -24.83 3.33 4.12
CA THR A 662 -24.66 2.01 3.51
C THR A 662 -25.94 1.58 2.79
N LEU A 663 -27.11 1.87 3.37
CA LEU A 663 -28.40 1.62 2.74
C LEU A 663 -28.56 2.46 1.47
N ASP A 664 -28.33 3.77 1.53
CA ASP A 664 -28.45 4.68 0.38
C ASP A 664 -27.57 4.22 -0.78
N GLU A 665 -26.31 3.84 -0.50
CA GLU A 665 -25.38 3.37 -1.51
C GLU A 665 -25.71 1.98 -2.04
N THR A 666 -26.27 1.10 -1.20
CA THR A 666 -26.76 -0.22 -1.64
C THR A 666 -27.97 -0.06 -2.56
N MET A 667 -28.91 0.82 -2.20
CA MET A 667 -30.10 1.10 -3.00
C MET A 667 -29.74 1.70 -4.35
N ARG A 668 -28.72 2.58 -4.43
CA ARG A 668 -28.24 3.14 -5.70
C ARG A 668 -27.77 2.08 -6.71
N VAL A 669 -27.44 0.87 -6.26
CA VAL A 669 -27.02 -0.23 -7.12
C VAL A 669 -28.17 -1.17 -7.47
N LEU A 670 -29.14 -1.32 -6.55
CA LEU A 670 -30.26 -2.24 -6.72
C LEU A 670 -31.44 -1.65 -7.49
N GLU A 671 -31.60 -0.32 -7.48
CA GLU A 671 -32.58 0.45 -8.28
C GLU A 671 -32.07 0.74 -9.70
#